data_AF-A0A9P1D2T1-F1
#
_entry.id   AF-A0A9P1D2T1-F1
#
_cell.length_a   1.000
_cell.length_b   1.000
_cell.length_c   1.000
_cell.angle_alpha   90.00
_cell.angle_beta   90.00
_cell.angle_gamma   90.00
#
_symmetry.space_group_name_H-M   'P 1'
#
loop_
_entity.id
_entity.type
_entity.pdbx_description
1 polymer ?
#
loop_
_entity_poly.entity_id
_entity_poly.type
_entity_poly.pdbx_seq_one_letter_code
_entity_poly.pdbx_strand_id
1 'polypeptide(L)'
;MHSPYPVRATAPMVEVEKVVAPDAELKSGRKLEIASNLRATLSDKSWLIVPRGSSIKIENEAGVGANGIELNFHVSCDFLQLEVVQQLLKGMQPTGLSNDDAETVLRLLNLLGTLVWMDQPELRNLVLLNPRRVAVAMASLMTICFGQENFEHRDMMMIERKITEHRSDLLRFQSTGIATRKLIRGLWKEEFPEESQQELIRQILLEKHLMFERLVQDEFVLPSCLPVAHSAEEVVREAGKLDVGGLLSPNFFPALAQKMYSCQIKNDSESTWKPGPPQVFRNRGHFHAGTCSVSISVFPVSLCRSSKSVLRIVVQGGNELKYEEVAQKVKHLLENDIFGFNPGCETDPASIFQLKAIPITSTLSIPITSTLCMNVGCKQTCSLCRLRALLEERFLPDLDSALRSVVQSAAIFGRHTRPAGSFRFKAMKYPGDVDLEEYLAIDANSRDEALTELCRTIQTQYGNTEYGNIAGAGGVEVFFGGFKAGFEPASECSGAKKEYLSWTQQDISCSSTEALKKALGEGHHTWTAKLDLFAKVKLFEDSKETRRYFEVTNVLRAGWFKGAQPIQPISDEKDFLQSVEKNLEKFSGEEPNAMKYVKRLWERSAYLAERGFDLEWNLSILEALRPLLGHWVAELNQVAAHVETIINMMQSSHELFEHARADLPILRQNLSRLKSRLHNIDESEKQAAEDGRDSIAKAMEYIPELLPESPPEAPKEKDMLRTVLHKAQLLLESCVETVLIGKLGSFEVPVAKPLGKLWTFPSDHPPIAAMLKLGENSIKVASWNVLNRNYYKYIDKDTQGLKGSEITMQHEAGTRESKIIEKIEEMLQNDFRILCLQECWPELLQQLREALEERQPEVQMRCSGEDKNQEAILFHSDHVYFRECIHFHRAFRENSKKVVTEAHFQHAGMGLLRVVTTHLPGAPFGRARKEFADCIAGIVKGEKLPTVLLADLNFPEKAIQPLLLDHDLDVSFVRTPYPTNICQGSLLPKRIDSIAVINHEVKGAKLQATALKAEDVLDGLREVVDLLKSRSAEPWTPTRYQSDKVVPSTAASKAAESPEIATVGPSAASSSAGLAAPASQPEGHLFLSGCFESDHIFTAEQIMGYMRMVRARLVARGVPTFMVEARPGQSFAEPSRQGLLRAKGMVAFCTAEYGAYTGVGYDTFHELEFAHDTRLPLFPIRLCEAWPPAPTDNERGTWQNKFVFKTGLVYIDDQRMENAEGAADQIADSVSRLGLFSD
;
A
#
# COMPACT_ATOMS: atom_id res chain seq x y z
N MET A 1 -21.77 12.42 17.43
CA MET A 1 -20.52 13.19 17.43
C MET A 1 -20.79 14.39 16.54
N HIS A 2 -20.83 15.59 17.11
CA HIS A 2 -21.03 16.82 16.34
C HIS A 2 -19.71 17.26 15.71
N SER A 3 -19.81 17.78 14.49
CA SER A 3 -18.77 18.32 13.59
C SER A 3 -17.56 18.96 14.29
N PRO A 4 -16.30 18.64 13.89
CA PRO A 4 -15.16 19.48 14.19
C PRO A 4 -15.00 20.49 13.06
N TYR A 5 -15.75 21.60 13.11
CA TYR A 5 -15.30 22.79 12.37
C TYR A 5 -13.90 23.17 12.90
N PRO A 6 -12.98 23.66 12.05
CA PRO A 6 -11.76 24.27 12.53
C PRO A 6 -12.19 25.49 13.36
N VAL A 7 -12.18 25.33 14.68
CA VAL A 7 -12.43 26.46 15.56
C VAL A 7 -11.19 27.34 15.41
N ARG A 8 -11.25 28.33 14.53
CA ARG A 8 -10.36 29.50 14.58
C ARG A 8 -10.97 30.42 15.62
N ALA A 9 -10.44 30.39 16.84
CA ALA A 9 -10.65 31.53 17.72
C ALA A 9 -9.75 32.64 17.20
N THR A 10 -10.33 33.64 16.57
CA THR A 10 -9.69 34.95 16.52
C THR A 10 -9.53 35.42 17.97
N ALA A 11 -8.29 35.74 18.37
CA ALA A 11 -8.04 36.44 19.61
C ALA A 11 -8.90 37.73 19.64
N PRO A 12 -9.34 38.22 20.80
CA PRO A 12 -10.09 39.47 20.87
C PRO A 12 -9.31 40.57 20.13
N MET A 13 -9.96 41.21 19.17
CA MET A 13 -9.41 42.38 18.49
C MET A 13 -9.52 43.53 19.47
N VAL A 14 -8.38 44.10 19.84
CA VAL A 14 -8.32 45.19 20.81
C VAL A 14 -7.83 46.43 20.09
N GLU A 15 -8.68 47.44 19.98
CA GLU A 15 -8.30 48.77 19.46
C GLU A 15 -7.60 49.56 20.56
N VAL A 16 -6.37 50.00 20.29
CA VAL A 16 -5.49 50.64 21.28
C VAL A 16 -5.07 52.02 20.77
N GLU A 17 -5.44 53.07 21.52
CA GLU A 17 -5.12 54.48 21.18
C GLU A 17 -3.64 54.80 21.39
N LYS A 18 -2.97 54.13 22.34
CA LYS A 18 -1.58 54.43 22.70
C LYS A 18 -0.84 53.23 23.29
N VAL A 19 0.28 52.87 22.66
CA VAL A 19 1.24 51.88 23.17
C VAL A 19 2.49 52.62 23.65
N VAL A 20 2.89 52.42 24.92
CA VAL A 20 4.17 52.90 25.44
C VAL A 20 5.06 51.69 25.70
N ALA A 21 6.00 51.42 24.79
CA ALA A 21 6.95 50.32 24.88
C ALA A 21 8.38 50.88 24.85
N PRO A 22 9.08 50.99 26.00
CA PRO A 22 10.44 51.52 26.01
C PRO A 22 11.48 50.55 25.42
N ASP A 23 11.22 49.23 25.37
CA ASP A 23 12.20 48.20 24.99
C ASP A 23 11.59 47.03 24.17
N ALA A 24 11.05 47.28 22.96
CA ALA A 24 10.53 46.22 22.08
C ALA A 24 11.43 46.05 20.83
N GLU A 25 11.88 44.81 20.55
CA GLU A 25 12.66 44.48 19.35
C GLU A 25 11.76 43.87 18.26
N LEU A 26 11.96 44.31 17.02
CA LEU A 26 11.19 43.87 15.85
C LEU A 26 11.92 42.70 15.17
N LYS A 27 11.34 41.49 15.21
CA LYS A 27 11.82 40.34 14.41
C LYS A 27 10.92 40.13 13.20
N SER A 28 11.47 39.52 12.14
CA SER A 28 10.86 39.45 10.82
C SER A 28 9.41 38.90 10.84
N GLY A 29 8.51 39.55 10.10
CA GLY A 29 7.14 39.06 9.84
C GLY A 29 5.99 39.63 10.70
N ARG A 30 5.95 40.94 10.99
CA ARG A 30 4.83 41.64 11.70
C ARG A 30 4.46 41.02 13.07
N LYS A 31 5.43 40.43 13.79
CA LYS A 31 5.29 39.94 15.16
C LYS A 31 6.22 40.71 16.09
N LEU A 32 5.70 41.16 17.24
CA LEU A 32 6.48 41.80 18.32
C LEU A 32 6.58 40.85 19.52
N GLU A 33 7.79 40.69 20.06
CA GLU A 33 8.05 40.06 21.37
C GLU A 33 8.25 41.17 22.41
N ILE A 34 7.61 41.04 23.57
CA ILE A 34 7.64 42.08 24.61
C ILE A 34 8.64 41.71 25.70
N ALA A 35 9.66 42.55 25.89
CA ALA A 35 10.73 42.34 26.87
C ALA A 35 10.30 42.58 28.35
N SER A 36 9.22 43.33 28.58
CA SER A 36 8.65 43.66 29.89
C SER A 36 7.12 43.68 29.85
N ASN A 37 6.42 43.75 30.99
CA ASN A 37 4.95 43.88 30.98
C ASN A 37 4.55 45.22 30.33
N LEU A 38 3.76 45.16 29.27
CA LEU A 38 3.34 46.33 28.50
C LEU A 38 1.95 46.78 28.94
N ARG A 39 1.80 48.06 29.27
CA ARG A 39 0.49 48.66 29.57
C ARG A 39 -0.04 49.35 28.32
N ALA A 40 -1.11 48.81 27.75
CA ALA A 40 -1.81 49.39 26.61
C ALA A 40 -3.06 50.13 27.11
N THR A 41 -3.29 51.35 26.62
CA THR A 41 -4.53 52.10 26.90
C THR A 41 -5.51 51.87 25.75
N LEU A 42 -6.68 51.33 26.06
CA LEU A 42 -7.73 51.03 25.09
C LEU A 42 -8.47 52.31 24.70
N SER A 43 -9.19 52.26 23.59
CA SER A 43 -9.99 53.39 23.06
C SER A 43 -11.08 53.89 24.01
N ASP A 44 -11.55 53.05 24.96
CA ASP A 44 -12.46 53.44 26.04
C ASP A 44 -11.78 54.01 27.29
N LYS A 45 -10.46 54.24 27.22
CA LYS A 45 -9.57 54.68 28.32
C LYS A 45 -9.35 53.66 29.43
N SER A 46 -9.83 52.42 29.28
CA SER A 46 -9.40 51.31 30.13
C SER A 46 -7.96 50.91 29.80
N TRP A 47 -7.34 50.09 30.66
CA TRP A 47 -5.95 49.66 30.48
C TRP A 47 -5.85 48.14 30.45
N LEU A 48 -5.08 47.62 29.50
CA LEU A 48 -4.73 46.21 29.36
C LEU A 48 -3.26 46.04 29.75
N ILE A 49 -2.97 45.13 30.68
CA ILE A 49 -1.60 44.67 30.91
C ILE A 49 -1.35 43.48 29.99
N VAL A 50 -0.42 43.64 29.06
CA VAL A 50 0.10 42.56 28.24
C VAL A 50 1.35 42.02 28.91
N PRO A 51 1.31 40.83 29.51
CA PRO A 51 2.43 40.30 30.27
C PRO A 51 3.63 39.97 29.36
N ARG A 52 4.83 40.06 29.93
CA ARG A 52 6.09 39.61 29.32
C ARG A 52 5.93 38.16 28.84
N GLY A 53 6.27 37.90 27.58
CA GLY A 53 6.07 36.58 26.93
C GLY A 53 4.80 36.45 26.08
N SER A 54 3.93 37.47 26.03
CA SER A 54 2.80 37.49 25.10
C SER A 54 3.24 37.72 23.65
N SER A 55 2.57 37.08 22.69
CA SER A 55 2.79 37.35 21.26
C SER A 55 1.83 38.43 20.78
N ILE A 56 2.36 39.44 20.09
CA ILE A 56 1.58 40.50 19.45
C ILE A 56 1.73 40.37 17.93
N LYS A 57 0.62 40.22 17.21
CA LYS A 57 0.58 40.24 15.73
C LYS A 57 -0.05 41.54 15.25
N ILE A 58 0.67 42.31 14.45
CA ILE A 58 0.23 43.62 13.94
C ILE A 58 -0.44 43.43 12.57
N GLU A 59 -1.69 43.88 12.43
CA GLU A 59 -2.42 43.72 11.16
C GLU A 59 -2.24 44.91 10.21
N ASN A 60 -2.34 46.15 10.71
CA ASN A 60 -2.15 47.37 9.93
C ASN A 60 -1.50 48.49 10.78
N GLU A 61 -0.54 49.22 10.19
CA GLU A 61 -0.06 50.51 10.71
C GLU A 61 -0.96 51.63 10.15
N ALA A 62 -1.77 52.26 10.99
CA ALA A 62 -2.43 53.51 10.61
C ALA A 62 -1.48 54.67 10.93
N GLY A 63 -1.32 55.60 9.99
CA GLY A 63 -0.21 56.55 9.91
C GLY A 63 0.10 57.39 11.16
N VAL A 64 1.35 57.82 11.25
CA VAL A 64 1.92 58.62 12.36
C VAL A 64 1.28 60.02 12.40
N GLY A 65 0.48 60.29 13.43
CA GLY A 65 0.05 61.63 13.84
C GLY A 65 0.82 62.13 15.06
N ALA A 66 0.88 63.45 15.26
CA ALA A 66 1.73 64.12 16.25
C ALA A 66 1.50 63.78 17.75
N ASN A 67 0.63 62.82 18.08
CA ASN A 67 0.31 62.41 19.46
C ASN A 67 0.45 60.90 19.77
N GLY A 68 0.94 60.07 18.83
CA GLY A 68 1.16 58.64 19.06
C GLY A 68 0.86 57.77 17.84
N ILE A 69 1.31 56.51 17.86
CA ILE A 69 1.05 55.51 16.82
C ILE A 69 -0.20 54.73 17.20
N GLU A 70 -1.21 54.72 16.34
CA GLU A 70 -2.41 53.90 16.48
C GLU A 70 -2.14 52.53 15.85
N LEU A 71 -2.11 51.47 16.67
CA LEU A 71 -1.76 50.11 16.24
C LEU A 71 -2.95 49.17 16.46
N ASN A 72 -3.37 48.50 15.38
CA ASN A 72 -4.30 47.38 15.47
C ASN A 72 -3.51 46.07 15.55
N PHE A 73 -3.61 45.39 16.70
CA PHE A 73 -2.89 44.15 16.94
C PHE A 73 -3.71 43.09 17.68
N HIS A 74 -3.41 41.83 17.39
CA HIS A 74 -3.88 40.70 18.17
C HIS A 74 -2.87 40.36 19.26
N VAL A 75 -3.33 40.31 20.52
CA VAL A 75 -2.56 39.76 21.63
C VAL A 75 -3.05 38.35 21.90
N SER A 76 -2.15 37.37 21.83
CA SER A 76 -2.40 36.01 22.28
C SER A 76 -1.35 35.61 23.31
N CYS A 77 -1.80 35.09 24.44
CA CYS A 77 -0.94 34.57 25.50
C CYS A 77 -1.44 33.19 25.89
N ASP A 78 -0.88 32.16 25.26
CA ASP A 78 -1.26 30.77 25.53
C ASP A 78 -0.46 30.19 26.71
N PHE A 79 0.77 30.66 26.91
CA PHE A 79 1.69 30.19 27.95
C PHE A 79 2.31 31.36 28.71
N LEU A 80 2.52 31.19 30.02
CA LEU A 80 3.31 32.10 30.84
C LEU A 80 4.27 31.33 31.76
N GLN A 81 5.36 31.98 32.14
CA GLN A 81 6.21 31.48 33.21
C GLN A 81 5.50 31.63 34.56
N LEU A 82 5.66 30.66 35.46
CA LEU A 82 5.06 30.65 36.80
C LEU A 82 5.37 31.95 37.57
N GLU A 83 6.62 32.42 37.49
CA GLU A 83 7.05 33.68 38.12
C GLU A 83 6.23 34.88 37.65
N VAL A 84 5.88 34.93 36.36
CA VAL A 84 5.06 36.01 35.78
C VAL A 84 3.64 35.92 36.31
N VAL A 85 3.07 34.71 36.40
CA VAL A 85 1.72 34.50 36.95
C VAL A 85 1.66 34.86 38.43
N GLN A 86 2.66 34.46 39.21
CA GLN A 86 2.78 34.83 40.63
C GLN A 86 2.88 36.36 40.81
N GLN A 87 3.65 37.05 39.96
CA GLN A 87 3.73 38.51 39.98
C GLN A 87 2.38 39.16 39.65
N LEU A 88 1.65 38.64 38.66
CA LEU A 88 0.32 39.15 38.30
C LEU A 88 -0.68 38.99 39.46
N LEU A 89 -0.73 37.80 40.08
CA LEU A 89 -1.62 37.49 41.19
C LEU A 89 -1.28 38.27 42.47
N LYS A 90 0.02 38.53 42.72
CA LYS A 90 0.49 39.41 43.80
C LYS A 90 0.08 40.88 43.59
N GLY A 91 -0.11 41.30 42.33
CA GLY A 91 -0.53 42.66 41.98
C GLY A 91 -2.04 42.92 42.06
N MET A 92 -2.88 41.88 42.24
CA MET A 92 -4.34 42.03 42.28
C MET A 92 -4.83 42.75 43.55
N GLN A 93 -5.86 43.58 43.42
CA GLN A 93 -6.48 44.34 44.51
C GLN A 93 -7.80 43.66 44.96
N PRO A 94 -8.23 43.79 46.24
CA PRO A 94 -7.69 44.66 47.29
C PRO A 94 -6.49 44.08 48.07
N THR A 95 -6.28 42.77 48.04
CA THR A 95 -5.14 42.09 48.67
C THR A 95 -4.61 41.05 47.71
N GLY A 96 -3.41 41.26 47.16
CA GLY A 96 -2.79 40.31 46.24
C GLY A 96 -2.46 38.97 46.91
N LEU A 97 -2.24 37.94 46.11
CA LEU A 97 -1.95 36.58 46.60
C LEU A 97 -0.47 36.42 46.95
N SER A 98 -0.18 35.64 48.01
CA SER A 98 1.18 35.15 48.26
C SER A 98 1.57 34.09 47.21
N ASN A 99 2.85 33.73 47.12
CA ASN A 99 3.28 32.69 46.17
C ASN A 99 2.65 31.32 46.48
N ASP A 100 2.51 30.97 47.77
CA ASP A 100 1.90 29.71 48.21
C ASP A 100 0.39 29.68 47.92
N ASP A 101 -0.30 30.81 48.13
CA ASP A 101 -1.71 30.96 47.77
C ASP A 101 -1.90 30.95 46.25
N ALA A 102 -0.98 31.53 45.49
CA ALA A 102 -1.00 31.53 44.03
C ALA A 102 -0.91 30.10 43.47
N GLU A 103 0.00 29.27 43.97
CA GLU A 103 0.08 27.86 43.57
C GLU A 103 -1.18 27.08 43.96
N THR A 104 -1.76 27.35 45.14
CA THR A 104 -3.03 26.75 45.56
C THR A 104 -4.17 27.13 44.60
N VAL A 105 -4.25 28.41 44.20
CA VAL A 105 -5.20 28.90 43.20
C VAL A 105 -4.96 28.25 41.84
N LEU A 106 -3.72 28.09 41.40
CA LEU A 106 -3.39 27.40 40.14
C LEU A 106 -3.85 25.94 40.14
N ARG A 107 -3.69 25.21 41.26
CA ARG A 107 -4.22 23.84 41.40
C ARG A 107 -5.75 23.82 41.26
N LEU A 108 -6.44 24.77 41.89
CA LEU A 108 -7.90 24.90 41.77
C LEU A 108 -8.33 25.21 40.33
N LEU A 109 -7.68 26.17 39.67
CA LEU A 109 -8.00 26.54 38.29
C LEU A 109 -7.67 25.41 37.30
N ASN A 110 -6.63 24.61 37.57
CA ASN A 110 -6.32 23.39 36.82
C ASN A 110 -7.39 22.31 37.01
N LEU A 111 -7.87 22.10 38.24
CA LEU A 111 -8.99 21.18 38.52
C LEU A 111 -10.28 21.60 37.82
N LEU A 112 -10.53 22.91 37.71
CA LEU A 112 -11.67 23.49 37.00
C LEU A 112 -11.48 23.50 35.47
N GLY A 113 -10.30 23.12 34.95
CA GLY A 113 -10.00 23.13 33.53
C GLY A 113 -9.94 24.53 32.90
N THR A 114 -9.68 25.57 33.71
CA THR A 114 -9.58 26.96 33.26
C THR A 114 -8.20 27.26 32.66
N LEU A 115 -7.15 26.70 33.26
CA LEU A 115 -5.77 26.69 32.78
C LEU A 115 -5.17 25.30 33.05
N VAL A 116 -3.94 25.05 32.62
CA VAL A 116 -3.20 23.84 33.00
C VAL A 116 -1.88 24.22 33.64
N TRP A 117 -1.63 23.64 34.82
CA TRP A 117 -0.38 23.78 35.55
C TRP A 117 -0.02 22.46 36.22
N MET A 118 1.24 22.05 36.08
CA MET A 118 1.76 20.76 36.57
C MET A 118 2.87 21.00 37.57
N ASP A 119 2.72 20.45 38.78
CA ASP A 119 3.72 20.54 39.83
C ASP A 119 4.78 19.43 39.68
N GLN A 120 5.46 19.43 38.53
CA GLN A 120 6.56 18.52 38.21
C GLN A 120 7.83 19.33 37.93
N PRO A 121 9.02 18.93 38.41
CA PRO A 121 10.23 19.76 38.36
C PRO A 121 10.56 20.36 36.98
N GLU A 122 10.33 19.61 35.90
CA GLU A 122 10.65 20.01 34.52
C GLU A 122 9.56 20.89 33.86
N LEU A 123 8.35 20.90 34.41
CA LEU A 123 7.17 21.57 33.84
C LEU A 123 6.60 22.67 34.74
N ARG A 124 7.00 22.71 36.02
CA ARG A 124 6.47 23.59 37.07
C ARG A 124 6.51 25.07 36.68
N ASN A 125 7.54 25.46 35.96
CA ASN A 125 7.74 26.85 35.60
C ASN A 125 6.86 27.31 34.43
N LEU A 126 6.09 26.43 33.78
CA LEU A 126 5.25 26.77 32.64
C LEU A 126 3.75 26.60 32.98
N VAL A 127 2.97 27.66 32.76
CA VAL A 127 1.52 27.69 32.94
C VAL A 127 0.85 27.83 31.57
N LEU A 128 0.06 26.84 31.18
CA LEU A 128 -0.77 26.91 29.97
C LEU A 128 -2.09 27.61 30.31
N LEU A 129 -2.22 28.88 29.90
CA LEU A 129 -3.41 29.69 30.14
C LEU A 129 -4.59 29.29 29.26
N ASN A 130 -4.33 28.65 28.11
CA ASN A 130 -5.35 28.28 27.15
C ASN A 130 -5.40 26.76 26.94
N PRO A 131 -6.19 26.01 27.76
CA PRO A 131 -6.29 24.55 27.66
C PRO A 131 -6.70 24.04 26.27
N ARG A 132 -7.33 24.88 25.45
CA ARG A 132 -7.70 24.54 24.07
C ARG A 132 -6.51 24.20 23.19
N ARG A 133 -5.30 24.65 23.52
CA ARG A 133 -4.07 24.24 22.83
C ARG A 133 -3.82 22.73 22.89
N VAL A 134 -4.22 22.06 23.97
CA VAL A 134 -4.16 20.59 24.08
C VAL A 134 -5.08 19.93 23.03
N ALA A 135 -6.27 20.50 22.81
CA ALA A 135 -7.20 20.02 21.79
C ALA A 135 -6.66 20.26 20.37
N VAL A 136 -5.98 21.39 20.11
CA VAL A 136 -5.31 21.65 18.83
C VAL A 136 -4.21 20.62 18.57
N ALA A 137 -3.38 20.33 19.57
CA ALA A 137 -2.34 19.32 19.48
C ALA A 137 -2.92 17.93 19.16
N MET A 138 -3.99 17.52 19.86
CA MET A 138 -4.66 16.25 19.59
C MET A 138 -5.35 16.22 18.23
N ALA A 139 -5.99 17.32 17.82
CA ALA A 139 -6.62 17.46 16.51
C ALA A 139 -5.59 17.33 15.39
N SER A 140 -4.41 17.95 15.52
CA SER A 140 -3.35 17.83 14.50
C SER A 140 -2.96 16.37 14.23
N LEU A 141 -2.87 15.54 15.28
CA LEU A 141 -2.59 14.11 15.15
C LEU A 141 -3.80 13.36 14.57
N MET A 142 -5.02 13.64 15.04
CA MET A 142 -6.22 12.98 14.52
C MET A 142 -6.48 13.30 13.04
N THR A 143 -6.18 14.52 12.58
CA THR A 143 -6.31 14.92 11.17
C THR A 143 -5.40 14.09 10.26
N ILE A 144 -4.26 13.59 10.73
CA ILE A 144 -3.43 12.68 9.93
C ILE A 144 -4.17 11.37 9.62
N CYS A 145 -4.91 10.82 10.59
CA CYS A 145 -5.63 9.55 10.45
C CYS A 145 -7.02 9.71 9.81
N PHE A 146 -7.71 10.83 10.05
CA PHE A 146 -9.12 11.03 9.68
C PHE A 146 -9.37 12.24 8.77
N GLY A 147 -8.31 12.91 8.31
CA GLY A 147 -8.35 14.18 7.58
C GLY A 147 -9.09 14.10 6.24
N GLN A 148 -8.94 12.98 5.54
CA GLN A 148 -9.50 12.79 4.19
C GLN A 148 -11.03 12.70 4.16
N GLU A 149 -11.67 12.33 5.27
CA GLU A 149 -13.13 12.22 5.34
C GLU A 149 -13.80 13.52 5.77
N ASN A 150 -13.07 14.49 6.33
CA ASN A 150 -13.67 15.60 7.09
C ASN A 150 -13.05 17.00 6.86
N PHE A 151 -12.00 17.16 6.04
CA PHE A 151 -11.29 18.45 5.87
C PHE A 151 -11.14 18.87 4.41
N GLU A 152 -11.07 20.19 4.15
CA GLU A 152 -10.90 20.76 2.81
C GLU A 152 -9.49 20.47 2.22
N HIS A 153 -9.40 20.28 0.89
CA HIS A 153 -8.19 19.87 0.16
C HIS A 153 -6.95 20.77 0.42
N ARG A 154 -7.16 22.04 0.78
CA ARG A 154 -6.11 23.03 1.04
C ARG A 154 -5.37 22.82 2.36
N ASP A 155 -6.08 22.36 3.39
CA ASP A 155 -5.52 22.06 4.71
C ASP A 155 -4.67 20.78 4.66
N MET A 156 -5.12 19.79 3.88
CA MET A 156 -4.36 18.57 3.56
C MET A 156 -3.02 18.86 2.85
N MET A 157 -3.00 19.73 1.83
CA MET A 157 -1.76 20.07 1.13
C MET A 157 -0.75 20.82 2.02
N MET A 158 -1.21 21.65 2.98
CA MET A 158 -0.32 22.27 3.96
C MET A 158 0.29 21.24 4.92
N ILE A 159 -0.49 20.25 5.35
CA ILE A 159 -0.01 19.15 6.21
C ILE A 159 0.98 18.27 5.44
N GLU A 160 0.67 17.85 4.21
CA GLU A 160 1.57 17.05 3.37
C GLU A 160 2.89 17.79 3.08
N ARG A 161 2.84 19.10 2.83
CA ARG A 161 4.02 19.93 2.56
C ARG A 161 4.87 20.22 3.80
N LYS A 162 4.28 20.17 5.00
CA LYS A 162 5.00 20.24 6.30
C LYS A 162 5.67 18.92 6.69
N ILE A 163 5.22 17.79 6.12
CA ILE A 163 5.59 16.42 6.55
C ILE A 163 6.43 15.67 5.49
N THR A 164 6.89 16.35 4.43
CA THR A 164 7.77 15.77 3.39
C THR A 164 9.04 15.13 3.96
N GLU A 165 9.53 15.56 5.12
CA GLU A 165 10.71 14.98 5.78
C GLU A 165 10.44 13.65 6.54
N HIS A 166 9.17 13.27 6.80
CA HIS A 166 8.82 12.14 7.69
C HIS A 166 7.74 11.19 7.11
N ARG A 167 7.75 10.98 5.78
CA ARG A 167 6.74 10.17 5.07
C ARG A 167 6.50 8.77 5.66
N SER A 168 7.56 8.09 6.09
CA SER A 168 7.48 6.73 6.65
C SER A 168 6.85 6.70 8.05
N ASP A 169 7.12 7.70 8.90
CA ASP A 169 6.51 7.84 10.23
C ASP A 169 5.02 8.21 10.12
N LEU A 170 4.66 9.02 9.11
CA LEU A 170 3.28 9.37 8.82
C LEU A 170 2.45 8.13 8.45
N LEU A 171 2.90 7.35 7.47
CA LEU A 171 2.20 6.14 7.02
C LEU A 171 2.05 5.12 8.16
N ARG A 172 3.10 5.00 8.98
CA ARG A 172 3.08 4.17 10.19
C ARG A 172 2.01 4.65 11.17
N PHE A 173 1.96 5.95 11.45
CA PHE A 173 0.96 6.51 12.36
C PHE A 173 -0.47 6.34 11.83
N GLN A 174 -0.68 6.54 10.52
CA GLN A 174 -1.98 6.32 9.87
C GLN A 174 -2.46 4.88 9.95
N SER A 175 -1.56 3.91 9.76
CA SER A 175 -1.91 2.49 9.77
C SER A 175 -2.00 1.87 11.17
N THR A 176 -1.25 2.39 12.15
CA THR A 176 -1.12 1.75 13.47
C THR A 176 -1.68 2.57 14.63
N GLY A 177 -1.87 3.88 14.47
CA GLY A 177 -2.15 4.79 15.58
C GLY A 177 -0.96 5.04 16.51
N ILE A 178 0.26 4.64 16.11
CA ILE A 178 1.51 4.80 16.87
C ILE A 178 2.33 5.94 16.27
N ALA A 179 2.58 6.98 17.06
CA ALA A 179 3.37 8.14 16.67
C ALA A 179 4.77 8.08 17.30
N THR A 180 5.80 8.40 16.54
CA THR A 180 7.16 8.58 17.08
C THR A 180 7.28 9.98 17.71
N ARG A 181 8.18 10.15 18.69
CA ARG A 181 8.50 11.51 19.21
C ARG A 181 8.89 12.47 18.09
N LYS A 182 9.63 11.98 17.09
CA LYS A 182 10.06 12.74 15.91
C LYS A 182 8.86 13.30 15.11
N LEU A 183 7.86 12.46 14.83
CA LEU A 183 6.64 12.88 14.15
C LEU A 183 5.88 13.94 14.95
N ILE A 184 5.70 13.71 16.26
CA ILE A 184 5.02 14.66 17.15
C ILE A 184 5.74 16.01 17.15
N ARG A 185 7.08 16.01 17.34
CA ARG A 185 7.90 17.22 17.32
C ARG A 185 7.79 17.98 16.00
N GLY A 186 7.90 17.27 14.88
CA GLY A 186 7.77 17.87 13.55
C GLY A 186 6.40 18.51 13.32
N LEU A 187 5.33 17.81 13.69
CA LEU A 187 3.95 18.25 13.52
C LEU A 187 3.62 19.47 14.40
N TRP A 188 4.14 19.49 15.62
CA TRP A 188 3.85 20.52 16.62
C TRP A 188 4.79 21.73 16.54
N LYS A 189 5.90 21.66 15.81
CA LYS A 189 6.94 22.70 15.75
C LYS A 189 6.42 24.10 15.41
N GLU A 190 5.44 24.21 14.51
CA GLU A 190 4.90 25.52 14.12
C GLU A 190 3.91 26.10 15.13
N GLU A 191 3.10 25.26 15.76
CA GLU A 191 2.10 25.67 16.76
C GLU A 191 2.71 25.86 18.15
N PHE A 192 3.76 25.09 18.46
CA PHE A 192 4.45 25.01 19.74
C PHE A 192 5.96 25.02 19.49
N PRO A 193 6.57 26.19 19.25
CA PRO A 193 7.97 26.29 18.82
C PRO A 193 8.98 25.95 19.92
N GLU A 194 8.61 26.10 21.19
CA GLU A 194 9.47 25.76 22.33
C GLU A 194 9.29 24.30 22.74
N GLU A 195 10.39 23.60 23.01
CA GLU A 195 10.36 22.19 23.41
C GLU A 195 9.61 21.96 24.74
N SER A 196 9.73 22.90 25.68
CA SER A 196 9.00 22.87 26.96
C SER A 196 7.47 22.92 26.78
N GLN A 197 6.97 23.62 25.76
CA GLN A 197 5.54 23.68 25.45
C GLN A 197 5.04 22.35 24.89
N GLN A 198 5.80 21.75 23.96
CA GLN A 198 5.49 20.44 23.41
C GLN A 198 5.51 19.35 24.49
N GLU A 199 6.49 19.42 25.40
CA GLU A 199 6.64 18.47 26.50
C GLU A 199 5.51 18.60 27.53
N LEU A 200 5.11 19.83 27.89
CA LEU A 200 3.93 20.06 28.72
C LEU A 200 2.66 19.46 28.09
N ILE A 201 2.42 19.71 26.80
CA ILE A 201 1.26 19.16 26.09
C ILE A 201 1.29 17.63 26.06
N ARG A 202 2.45 17.04 25.74
CA ARG A 202 2.64 15.59 25.73
C ARG A 202 2.32 14.98 27.10
N GLN A 203 2.85 15.57 28.17
CA GLN A 203 2.60 15.11 29.54
C GLN A 203 1.12 15.22 29.91
N ILE A 204 0.43 16.29 29.49
CA ILE A 204 -1.03 16.41 29.66
C ILE A 204 -1.75 15.23 28.99
N LEU A 205 -1.40 14.90 27.75
CA LEU A 205 -2.05 13.79 27.03
C LEU A 205 -1.79 12.44 27.69
N LEU A 206 -0.59 12.22 28.25
CA LEU A 206 -0.25 11.02 29.02
C LEU A 206 -1.05 10.92 30.32
N GLU A 207 -1.08 11.97 31.13
CA GLU A 207 -1.81 11.99 32.42
C GLU A 207 -3.32 11.87 32.23
N LYS A 208 -3.85 12.37 31.12
CA LYS A 208 -5.28 12.23 30.77
C LYS A 208 -5.59 10.92 30.03
N HIS A 209 -4.61 10.04 29.85
CA HIS A 209 -4.77 8.77 29.12
C HIS A 209 -5.30 8.95 27.69
N LEU A 210 -5.03 10.11 27.08
CA LEU A 210 -5.34 10.40 25.68
C LEU A 210 -4.20 10.00 24.74
N MET A 211 -3.05 9.70 25.33
CA MET A 211 -1.85 9.17 24.72
C MET A 211 -1.25 8.19 25.72
N PHE A 212 -0.61 7.13 25.23
CA PHE A 212 0.09 6.17 26.07
C PHE A 212 1.51 6.02 25.56
N GLU A 213 2.49 6.07 26.44
CA GLU A 213 3.87 5.75 26.08
C GLU A 213 3.95 4.25 25.77
N ARG A 214 4.37 3.94 24.55
CA ARG A 214 4.71 2.58 24.18
C ARG A 214 6.04 2.29 24.83
N LEU A 215 6.13 1.12 25.43
CA LEU A 215 7.34 0.67 26.09
C LEU A 215 8.48 0.34 25.12
N VAL A 216 8.40 0.69 23.82
CA VAL A 216 9.48 0.47 22.84
C VAL A 216 9.69 1.77 22.07
N GLN A 217 10.96 2.18 21.91
CA GLN A 217 11.39 3.21 20.95
C GLN A 217 10.88 4.65 21.15
N ASP A 218 10.51 5.07 22.37
CA ASP A 218 10.03 6.45 22.62
C ASP A 218 8.84 6.81 21.70
N GLU A 219 7.93 5.84 21.59
CA GLU A 219 6.73 5.89 20.77
C GLU A 219 5.49 6.10 21.60
N PHE A 220 4.44 6.61 20.97
CA PHE A 220 3.20 6.97 21.63
C PHE A 220 2.02 6.33 20.91
N VAL A 221 1.24 5.54 21.65
CA VAL A 221 -0.05 5.02 21.18
C VAL A 221 -1.09 6.10 21.40
N LEU A 222 -1.79 6.49 20.33
CA LEU A 222 -2.99 7.32 20.41
C LEU A 222 -4.23 6.43 20.29
N PRO A 223 -4.97 6.19 21.40
CA PRO A 223 -6.13 5.29 21.41
C PRO A 223 -7.19 5.64 20.37
N SER A 224 -7.41 6.93 20.15
CA SER A 224 -8.40 7.42 19.18
C SER A 224 -8.00 7.17 17.72
N CYS A 225 -6.71 6.96 17.46
CA CYS A 225 -6.13 6.69 16.15
C CYS A 225 -5.80 5.21 15.95
N LEU A 226 -6.02 4.35 16.96
CA LEU A 226 -5.80 2.91 16.80
C LEU A 226 -6.77 2.33 15.76
N PRO A 227 -6.28 1.42 14.89
CA PRO A 227 -7.13 0.71 13.97
C PRO A 227 -8.09 -0.23 14.71
N VAL A 228 -9.20 -0.55 14.06
CA VAL A 228 -10.13 -1.58 14.54
C VAL A 228 -9.66 -2.93 14.01
N ALA A 229 -9.49 -3.92 14.87
CA ALA A 229 -9.27 -5.30 14.44
C ALA A 229 -10.56 -5.84 13.83
N HIS A 230 -10.50 -6.24 12.56
CA HIS A 230 -11.69 -6.64 11.81
C HIS A 230 -11.91 -8.15 11.64
N SER A 231 -10.91 -8.98 11.94
CA SER A 231 -11.03 -10.45 11.91
C SER A 231 -11.33 -10.98 13.30
N ALA A 232 -12.35 -11.80 13.51
CA ALA A 232 -12.58 -12.47 14.81
C ALA A 232 -11.63 -13.68 14.95
N GLU A 233 -11.07 -13.90 16.15
CA GLU A 233 -10.23 -15.06 16.41
C GLU A 233 -11.00 -16.37 16.24
N GLU A 234 -10.33 -17.37 15.69
CA GLU A 234 -10.83 -18.73 15.67
C GLU A 234 -10.83 -19.27 17.08
N VAL A 235 -12.02 -19.61 17.57
CA VAL A 235 -12.23 -20.00 18.96
C VAL A 235 -11.89 -21.47 19.07
N VAL A 236 -10.64 -21.78 19.39
CA VAL A 236 -10.27 -23.15 19.78
C VAL A 236 -10.86 -23.46 21.16
N ARG A 237 -10.75 -22.52 22.12
CA ARG A 237 -11.41 -22.55 23.45
C ARG A 237 -11.67 -21.12 23.96
N GLU A 238 -12.86 -20.84 24.50
CA GLU A 238 -13.21 -19.52 25.08
C GLU A 238 -13.10 -19.57 26.61
N ALA A 239 -12.30 -18.68 27.20
CA ALA A 239 -12.01 -18.68 28.63
C ALA A 239 -13.06 -17.87 29.44
N GLY A 240 -13.77 -16.94 28.81
CA GLY A 240 -14.85 -16.18 29.46
C GLY A 240 -15.45 -15.07 28.60
N LYS A 241 -16.62 -14.58 29.04
CA LYS A 241 -17.32 -13.40 28.48
C LYS A 241 -17.70 -12.44 29.61
N LEU A 242 -17.46 -11.15 29.42
CA LEU A 242 -17.86 -10.09 30.34
C LEU A 242 -18.84 -9.16 29.64
N ASP A 243 -20.06 -8.98 30.17
CA ASP A 243 -21.00 -7.97 29.67
C ASP A 243 -20.51 -6.58 30.11
N VAL A 244 -20.32 -5.69 29.13
CA VAL A 244 -19.80 -4.33 29.36
C VAL A 244 -20.85 -3.25 29.08
N GLY A 245 -22.10 -3.62 28.79
CA GLY A 245 -23.23 -2.68 28.68
C GLY A 245 -23.05 -1.54 27.65
N GLY A 246 -22.06 -1.64 26.75
CA GLY A 246 -21.71 -0.59 25.78
C GLY A 246 -20.80 0.54 26.31
N LEU A 247 -20.20 0.42 27.49
CA LEU A 247 -19.40 1.46 28.15
C LEU A 247 -17.87 1.29 28.01
N LEU A 248 -17.37 0.83 26.87
CA LEU A 248 -15.92 0.71 26.65
C LEU A 248 -15.34 1.99 26.05
N SER A 249 -14.48 2.66 26.83
CA SER A 249 -13.66 3.76 26.35
C SER A 249 -12.66 3.26 25.28
N PRO A 250 -12.36 4.06 24.22
CA PRO A 250 -11.26 3.76 23.30
C PRO A 250 -9.91 3.55 24.00
N ASN A 251 -9.74 4.09 25.21
CA ASN A 251 -8.51 3.98 26.00
C ASN A 251 -8.38 2.63 26.71
N PHE A 252 -9.43 1.80 26.70
CA PHE A 252 -9.48 0.55 27.46
C PHE A 252 -8.34 -0.42 27.09
N PHE A 253 -8.19 -0.76 25.80
CA PHE A 253 -7.17 -1.72 25.37
C PHE A 253 -5.74 -1.21 25.54
N PRO A 254 -5.41 0.06 25.22
CA PRO A 254 -4.11 0.64 25.54
C PRO A 254 -3.79 0.64 27.04
N ALA A 255 -4.75 1.03 27.88
CA ALA A 255 -4.56 1.02 29.32
C ALA A 255 -4.36 -0.40 29.86
N LEU A 256 -5.16 -1.35 29.39
CA LEU A 256 -5.03 -2.77 29.72
C LEU A 256 -3.66 -3.31 29.31
N ALA A 257 -3.20 -2.97 28.10
CA ALA A 257 -1.89 -3.34 27.60
C ALA A 257 -0.76 -2.86 28.49
N GLN A 258 -0.78 -1.58 28.85
CA GLN A 258 0.21 -0.98 29.73
C GLN A 258 0.18 -1.63 31.12
N LYS A 259 -0.99 -1.88 31.70
CA LYS A 259 -1.12 -2.53 33.01
C LYS A 259 -0.65 -3.98 32.98
N MET A 260 -1.09 -4.78 32.01
CA MET A 260 -0.69 -6.18 31.87
C MET A 260 0.82 -6.32 31.75
N TYR A 261 1.43 -5.51 30.88
CA TYR A 261 2.87 -5.54 30.68
C TYR A 261 3.62 -5.08 31.95
N SER A 262 3.17 -4.00 32.60
CA SER A 262 3.76 -3.54 33.86
C SER A 262 3.66 -4.56 34.99
N CYS A 263 2.56 -5.33 35.05
CA CYS A 263 2.40 -6.40 36.03
C CYS A 263 3.34 -7.58 35.73
N GLN A 264 3.52 -7.93 34.45
CA GLN A 264 4.46 -8.96 34.03
C GLN A 264 5.92 -8.57 34.34
N ILE A 265 6.27 -7.28 34.18
CA ILE A 265 7.56 -6.76 34.63
C ILE A 265 7.76 -7.00 36.14
N LYS A 266 6.75 -6.69 36.97
CA LYS A 266 6.86 -6.73 38.43
C LYS A 266 6.79 -8.13 39.05
N ASN A 267 6.00 -9.02 38.48
CA ASN A 267 5.69 -10.32 39.09
C ASN A 267 6.56 -11.47 38.58
N ASP A 268 7.16 -11.34 37.39
CA ASP A 268 8.04 -12.36 36.83
C ASP A 268 9.48 -12.07 37.27
N SER A 269 9.81 -12.58 38.46
CA SER A 269 11.17 -12.55 39.03
C SER A 269 12.03 -13.74 38.59
N GLU A 270 11.44 -14.70 37.87
CA GLU A 270 12.11 -15.95 37.49
C GLU A 270 12.62 -15.94 36.04
N SER A 271 12.04 -15.14 35.13
CA SER A 271 12.53 -15.01 33.75
C SER A 271 13.32 -13.70 33.50
N THR A 272 14.52 -13.81 32.95
CA THR A 272 15.28 -12.68 32.40
C THR A 272 14.72 -12.18 31.06
N TRP A 273 13.82 -12.95 30.45
CA TRP A 273 13.27 -12.74 29.11
C TRP A 273 11.77 -12.61 29.17
N LYS A 274 11.23 -11.55 28.57
CA LYS A 274 9.79 -11.27 28.49
C LYS A 274 9.37 -11.13 27.02
N PRO A 275 8.12 -11.51 26.68
CA PRO A 275 7.54 -11.22 25.37
C PRO A 275 7.61 -9.71 25.07
N GLY A 276 7.78 -9.35 23.81
CA GLY A 276 7.76 -7.95 23.38
C GLY A 276 6.42 -7.23 23.64
N PRO A 277 6.34 -5.94 23.29
CA PRO A 277 5.16 -5.12 23.57
C PRO A 277 3.89 -5.73 22.98
N PRO A 278 2.76 -5.67 23.70
CA PRO A 278 1.51 -6.26 23.25
C PRO A 278 0.96 -5.58 21.99
N GLN A 279 0.19 -6.33 21.19
CA GLN A 279 -0.50 -5.78 20.03
C GLN A 279 -1.86 -5.24 20.47
N VAL A 280 -2.13 -3.96 20.14
CA VAL A 280 -3.32 -3.25 20.61
C VAL A 280 -4.05 -2.65 19.43
N PHE A 281 -5.36 -2.89 19.40
CA PHE A 281 -6.34 -2.33 18.49
C PHE A 281 -7.42 -1.64 19.33
N ARG A 282 -8.26 -0.83 18.67
CA ARG A 282 -9.34 -0.10 19.34
C ARG A 282 -10.38 -1.00 20.02
N ASN A 283 -10.56 -2.21 19.50
CA ASN A 283 -11.54 -3.20 19.94
C ASN A 283 -10.91 -4.54 20.35
N ARG A 284 -9.57 -4.64 20.37
CA ARG A 284 -8.85 -5.87 20.71
C ARG A 284 -7.49 -5.57 21.34
N GLY A 285 -7.11 -6.36 22.33
CA GLY A 285 -5.74 -6.44 22.82
C GLY A 285 -5.25 -7.89 22.77
N HIS A 286 -3.99 -8.07 22.38
CA HIS A 286 -3.31 -9.36 22.36
C HIS A 286 -2.02 -9.27 23.18
N PHE A 287 -1.91 -10.17 24.15
CA PHE A 287 -0.91 -10.18 25.21
C PHE A 287 -0.34 -11.58 25.36
N HIS A 288 0.83 -11.68 26.01
CA HIS A 288 1.43 -12.96 26.37
C HIS A 288 1.63 -13.01 27.88
N ALA A 289 1.29 -14.14 28.50
CA ALA A 289 1.44 -14.37 29.93
C ALA A 289 2.05 -15.75 30.14
N GLY A 290 3.37 -15.80 30.33
CA GLY A 290 4.10 -17.05 30.23
C GLY A 290 3.74 -17.76 28.92
N THR A 291 3.56 -19.09 28.96
CA THR A 291 3.38 -19.95 27.75
C THR A 291 2.03 -19.80 27.06
N CYS A 292 1.22 -18.85 27.50
CA CYS A 292 -0.13 -18.63 27.03
C CYS A 292 -0.19 -17.28 26.31
N SER A 293 -0.78 -17.26 25.11
CA SER A 293 -1.27 -16.03 24.51
C SER A 293 -2.69 -15.75 25.00
N VAL A 294 -2.96 -14.47 25.26
CA VAL A 294 -4.25 -13.98 25.77
C VAL A 294 -4.74 -12.91 24.83
N SER A 295 -5.93 -13.12 24.31
CA SER A 295 -6.64 -12.16 23.47
C SER A 295 -7.92 -11.72 24.12
N ILE A 296 -8.15 -10.41 24.11
CA ILE A 296 -9.36 -9.79 24.66
C ILE A 296 -9.96 -8.94 23.56
N SER A 297 -11.24 -9.13 23.25
CA SER A 297 -11.91 -8.40 22.16
C SER A 297 -13.36 -8.04 22.45
N VAL A 298 -13.83 -6.92 21.90
CA VAL A 298 -15.24 -6.48 21.99
C VAL A 298 -16.08 -7.19 20.94
N PHE A 299 -17.24 -7.69 21.35
CA PHE A 299 -18.21 -8.33 20.46
C PHE A 299 -19.66 -7.90 20.78
N PRO A 300 -20.48 -7.49 19.79
CA PRO A 300 -20.09 -7.19 18.40
C PRO A 300 -19.22 -5.92 18.32
N VAL A 301 -18.51 -5.73 17.21
CA VAL A 301 -17.59 -4.58 17.03
C VAL A 301 -18.35 -3.29 16.75
N SER A 302 -19.55 -3.38 16.16
CA SER A 302 -20.46 -2.25 16.03
C SER A 302 -21.20 -2.00 17.36
N LEU A 303 -20.80 -0.96 18.08
CA LEU A 303 -21.52 -0.45 19.26
C LEU A 303 -22.86 0.18 18.82
N CYS A 304 -23.85 -0.65 18.47
CA CYS A 304 -25.23 -0.18 18.39
C CYS A 304 -25.78 -0.04 19.81
N ARG A 305 -26.41 1.10 20.11
CA ARG A 305 -27.00 1.45 21.43
C ARG A 305 -28.05 0.45 21.95
N SER A 306 -28.45 -0.54 21.16
CA SER A 306 -29.48 -1.53 21.49
C SER A 306 -28.97 -2.97 21.68
N SER A 307 -27.69 -3.26 21.45
CA SER A 307 -27.12 -4.61 21.53
C SER A 307 -26.18 -4.79 22.73
N LYS A 308 -26.37 -5.87 23.51
CA LYS A 308 -25.43 -6.29 24.56
C LYS A 308 -24.03 -6.45 23.96
N SER A 309 -23.08 -5.66 24.44
CA SER A 309 -21.67 -5.75 24.04
C SER A 309 -20.92 -6.53 25.10
N VAL A 310 -20.14 -7.53 24.70
CA VAL A 310 -19.36 -8.38 25.60
C VAL A 310 -17.86 -8.29 25.26
N LEU A 311 -17.02 -8.31 26.29
CA LEU A 311 -15.60 -8.63 26.14
C LEU A 311 -15.44 -10.14 26.11
N ARG A 312 -14.84 -10.67 25.06
CA ARG A 312 -14.45 -12.07 24.93
C ARG A 312 -13.00 -12.22 25.30
N ILE A 313 -12.70 -13.18 26.18
CA ILE A 313 -11.33 -13.53 26.59
C ILE A 313 -11.02 -14.91 26.01
N VAL A 314 -9.97 -14.97 25.20
CA VAL A 314 -9.47 -16.19 24.55
C VAL A 314 -8.04 -16.42 25.03
N VAL A 315 -7.75 -17.64 25.48
CA VAL A 315 -6.40 -18.04 25.91
C VAL A 315 -5.96 -19.23 25.07
N GLN A 316 -4.77 -19.16 24.49
CA GLN A 316 -4.20 -20.20 23.64
C GLN A 316 -2.76 -20.56 24.10
N GLY A 317 -2.34 -21.82 23.98
CA GLY A 317 -1.01 -22.29 24.42
C GLY A 317 -0.90 -22.63 25.92
N GLY A 318 -0.03 -23.59 26.28
CA GLY A 318 0.13 -24.12 27.65
C GLY A 318 -0.49 -25.51 27.88
N ASN A 319 -0.39 -26.05 29.10
CA ASN A 319 -1.13 -27.24 29.56
C ASN A 319 -2.46 -26.82 30.21
N GLU A 320 -3.50 -27.66 30.20
CA GLU A 320 -4.88 -27.30 30.61
C GLU A 320 -4.96 -26.55 31.96
N LEU A 321 -4.16 -26.95 32.95
CA LEU A 321 -4.10 -26.30 34.27
C LEU A 321 -3.59 -24.84 34.22
N LYS A 322 -2.61 -24.52 33.36
CA LYS A 322 -2.10 -23.14 33.21
C LYS A 322 -3.08 -22.22 32.50
N TYR A 323 -3.94 -22.75 31.61
CA TYR A 323 -4.96 -21.94 30.95
C TYR A 323 -5.97 -21.37 31.94
N GLU A 324 -6.49 -22.22 32.82
CA GLU A 324 -7.48 -21.83 33.83
C GLU A 324 -6.89 -20.75 34.76
N GLU A 325 -5.64 -20.93 35.18
CA GLU A 325 -4.91 -19.97 36.01
C GLU A 325 -4.73 -18.61 35.33
N VAL A 326 -4.27 -18.61 34.07
CA VAL A 326 -4.07 -17.38 33.29
C VAL A 326 -5.40 -16.67 33.04
N ALA A 327 -6.45 -17.42 32.71
CA ALA A 327 -7.80 -16.87 32.52
C ALA A 327 -8.32 -16.18 33.79
N GLN A 328 -8.17 -16.81 34.96
CA GLN A 328 -8.59 -16.23 36.24
C GLN A 328 -7.77 -15.00 36.62
N LYS A 329 -6.46 -14.99 36.35
CA LYS A 329 -5.61 -13.81 36.57
C LYS A 329 -6.02 -12.63 35.70
N VAL A 330 -6.27 -12.87 34.41
CA VAL A 330 -6.74 -11.84 33.47
C VAL A 330 -8.10 -11.30 33.91
N LYS A 331 -9.01 -12.19 34.35
CA LYS A 331 -10.31 -11.79 34.90
C LYS A 331 -10.15 -10.91 36.13
N HIS A 332 -9.32 -11.31 37.11
CA HIS A 332 -9.07 -10.55 38.32
C HIS A 332 -8.52 -9.14 38.03
N LEU A 333 -7.58 -9.04 37.09
CA LEU A 333 -7.02 -7.76 36.64
C LEU A 333 -8.10 -6.86 36.01
N LEU A 334 -8.98 -7.44 35.19
CA LEU A 334 -10.07 -6.69 34.57
C LEU A 334 -11.07 -6.17 35.62
N GLU A 335 -11.54 -7.03 36.50
CA GLU A 335 -12.58 -6.71 37.49
C GLU A 335 -12.07 -5.71 38.54
N ASN A 336 -10.90 -5.96 39.13
CA ASN A 336 -10.43 -5.20 40.28
C ASN A 336 -9.58 -3.99 39.88
N ASP A 337 -8.66 -4.16 38.92
CA ASP A 337 -7.67 -3.13 38.62
C ASP A 337 -8.08 -2.20 37.47
N ILE A 338 -8.86 -2.68 36.49
CA ILE A 338 -9.25 -1.88 35.32
C ILE A 338 -10.63 -1.24 35.50
N PHE A 339 -11.64 -2.02 35.89
CA PHE A 339 -13.00 -1.50 36.10
C PHE A 339 -13.20 -0.90 37.50
N GLY A 340 -12.30 -1.17 38.45
CA GLY A 340 -12.33 -0.56 39.79
C GLY A 340 -13.50 -1.02 40.65
N PHE A 341 -14.00 -2.25 40.46
CA PHE A 341 -15.06 -2.79 41.30
C PHE A 341 -14.51 -3.04 42.72
N ASN A 342 -15.04 -2.28 43.68
CA ASN A 342 -14.67 -2.41 45.08
C ASN A 342 -15.47 -3.57 45.70
N PRO A 343 -14.85 -4.62 46.27
CA PRO A 343 -15.55 -5.82 46.76
C PRO A 343 -16.49 -5.59 47.95
N GLY A 344 -16.67 -4.34 48.40
CA GLY A 344 -17.55 -3.94 49.51
C GLY A 344 -18.95 -3.46 49.12
N CYS A 345 -19.32 -3.45 47.83
CA CYS A 345 -20.69 -3.13 47.42
C CYS A 345 -21.52 -4.43 47.42
N GLU A 346 -22.59 -4.48 48.22
CA GLU A 346 -23.40 -5.68 48.58
C GLU A 346 -24.12 -6.41 47.42
N THR A 347 -23.84 -6.06 46.17
CA THR A 347 -24.26 -6.87 45.02
C THR A 347 -23.14 -7.84 44.68
N ASP A 348 -23.34 -9.13 44.99
CA ASP A 348 -22.48 -10.23 44.56
C ASP A 348 -22.01 -10.00 43.10
N PRO A 349 -20.72 -9.74 42.84
CA PRO A 349 -20.22 -9.53 41.48
C PRO A 349 -20.59 -10.69 40.54
N ALA A 350 -20.71 -11.91 41.06
CA ALA A 350 -21.12 -13.08 40.30
C ALA A 350 -22.57 -13.03 39.79
N SER A 351 -23.43 -12.18 40.38
CA SER A 351 -24.83 -12.00 39.96
C SER A 351 -25.00 -11.03 38.78
N ILE A 352 -24.10 -10.06 38.63
CA ILE A 352 -24.06 -9.11 37.49
C ILE A 352 -23.31 -9.74 36.30
N PHE A 353 -22.29 -10.56 36.59
CA PHE A 353 -21.46 -11.23 35.60
C PHE A 353 -21.80 -12.71 35.54
N GLN A 354 -22.73 -13.10 34.66
CA GLN A 354 -22.97 -14.52 34.37
C GLN A 354 -21.80 -15.12 33.57
N LEU A 355 -20.70 -15.42 34.26
CA LEU A 355 -19.61 -16.23 33.74
C LEU A 355 -19.99 -17.71 33.90
N LYS A 356 -20.70 -18.26 32.92
CA LYS A 356 -20.68 -19.71 32.72
C LYS A 356 -19.35 -20.07 32.07
N ALA A 357 -18.44 -20.69 32.83
CA ALA A 357 -17.57 -21.69 32.21
C ALA A 357 -18.54 -22.69 31.58
N ILE A 358 -18.57 -22.78 30.25
CA ILE A 358 -19.34 -23.81 29.57
C ILE A 358 -18.39 -25.00 29.50
N PRO A 359 -18.46 -25.98 30.41
CA PRO A 359 -17.89 -27.28 30.11
C PRO A 359 -18.53 -27.73 28.80
N ILE A 360 -17.73 -28.26 27.89
CA ILE A 360 -18.21 -28.83 26.63
C ILE A 360 -19.01 -30.10 26.97
N THR A 361 -20.23 -29.91 27.45
CA THR A 361 -21.26 -30.92 27.61
C THR A 361 -22.51 -30.29 27.04
N SER A 362 -22.87 -30.80 25.87
CA SER A 362 -24.11 -30.59 25.13
C SER A 362 -25.30 -30.15 26.00
N THR A 363 -25.87 -28.96 25.74
CA THR A 363 -27.34 -28.66 25.80
C THR A 363 -27.72 -27.17 25.67
N LEU A 364 -26.88 -26.30 25.11
CA LEU A 364 -27.36 -25.02 24.55
C LEU A 364 -26.92 -24.92 23.10
N SER A 365 -27.75 -25.50 22.24
CA SER A 365 -27.62 -25.48 20.79
C SER A 365 -27.92 -24.09 20.24
N ILE A 366 -26.97 -23.18 20.37
CA ILE A 366 -26.64 -22.33 19.23
C ILE A 366 -25.57 -23.13 18.48
N PRO A 367 -25.82 -23.62 17.26
CA PRO A 367 -24.78 -24.28 16.49
C PRO A 367 -23.65 -23.26 16.29
N ILE A 368 -22.54 -23.42 16.99
CA ILE A 368 -21.29 -22.70 16.70
C ILE A 368 -20.65 -23.41 15.50
N THR A 369 -21.40 -23.48 14.39
CA THR A 369 -20.95 -24.10 13.13
C THR A 369 -21.00 -23.12 11.97
N SER A 370 -21.17 -21.82 12.23
CA SER A 370 -20.85 -20.80 11.24
C SER A 370 -20.24 -19.56 11.88
N THR A 371 -19.07 -19.23 11.36
CA THR A 371 -18.27 -18.03 11.55
C THR A 371 -19.14 -16.76 11.52
N LEU A 372 -19.45 -16.22 12.72
CA LEU A 372 -20.21 -14.98 12.87
C LEU A 372 -19.37 -13.79 12.42
N CYS A 373 -19.90 -13.04 11.45
CA CYS A 373 -19.48 -11.68 11.13
C CYS A 373 -19.69 -10.79 12.36
N MET A 374 -18.74 -9.91 12.68
CA MET A 374 -18.88 -9.00 13.84
C MET A 374 -19.93 -7.89 13.61
N ASN A 375 -20.55 -7.83 12.43
CA ASN A 375 -21.67 -6.96 12.09
C ASN A 375 -23.00 -7.71 12.27
N VAL A 376 -23.96 -7.08 12.96
CA VAL A 376 -25.30 -7.63 13.19
C VAL A 376 -26.01 -7.88 11.84
N GLY A 377 -26.55 -9.08 11.61
CA GLY A 377 -27.32 -9.43 10.41
C GLY A 377 -26.52 -9.68 9.11
N CYS A 378 -25.20 -9.69 9.20
CA CYS A 378 -24.28 -9.86 8.07
C CYS A 378 -24.28 -11.31 7.53
N LYS A 379 -24.71 -11.50 6.27
CA LYS A 379 -24.75 -12.80 5.56
C LYS A 379 -23.40 -13.22 4.94
N GLN A 380 -22.28 -12.91 5.59
CA GLN A 380 -20.92 -13.22 5.11
C GLN A 380 -20.46 -12.56 3.79
N THR A 381 -21.17 -11.55 3.27
CA THR A 381 -20.82 -10.89 2.00
C THR A 381 -20.13 -9.53 2.17
N CYS A 382 -20.02 -9.00 3.38
CA CYS A 382 -19.34 -7.72 3.59
C CYS A 382 -17.82 -7.85 3.39
N SER A 383 -17.16 -6.72 3.18
CA SER A 383 -15.71 -6.58 3.02
C SER A 383 -14.94 -7.26 4.16
N LEU A 384 -15.44 -7.20 5.40
CA LEU A 384 -14.80 -7.85 6.55
C LEU A 384 -14.93 -9.37 6.53
N CYS A 385 -16.04 -9.91 6.00
CA CYS A 385 -16.19 -11.35 5.83
C CYS A 385 -15.37 -11.88 4.66
N ARG A 386 -15.32 -11.13 3.55
CA ARG A 386 -14.43 -11.42 2.43
C ARG A 386 -12.98 -11.41 2.89
N LEU A 387 -12.56 -10.35 3.59
CA LEU A 387 -11.23 -10.26 4.19
C LEU A 387 -10.96 -11.45 5.11
N ARG A 388 -11.86 -11.76 6.03
CA ARG A 388 -11.74 -12.93 6.91
C ARG A 388 -11.56 -14.22 6.09
N ALA A 389 -12.34 -14.45 5.04
CA ALA A 389 -12.21 -15.66 4.23
C ALA A 389 -10.83 -15.78 3.53
N LEU A 390 -10.18 -14.65 3.25
CA LEU A 390 -8.81 -14.60 2.73
C LEU A 390 -7.77 -14.75 3.85
N LEU A 391 -8.06 -14.17 5.01
CA LEU A 391 -7.14 -14.10 6.13
C LEU A 391 -7.32 -15.12 7.24
N GLU A 392 -8.26 -16.06 7.11
CA GLU A 392 -8.46 -17.18 8.04
C GLU A 392 -7.08 -17.76 8.37
N GLU A 393 -6.68 -17.63 9.63
CA GLU A 393 -5.30 -17.87 10.05
C GLU A 393 -5.03 -19.38 10.01
N ARG A 394 -3.89 -19.80 9.45
CA ARG A 394 -3.39 -21.16 9.68
C ARG A 394 -2.52 -21.09 10.93
N PHE A 395 -2.96 -21.72 12.00
CA PHE A 395 -2.23 -21.73 13.26
C PHE A 395 -1.20 -22.87 13.29
N LEU A 396 -0.34 -22.88 14.30
CA LEU A 396 0.57 -24.01 14.55
C LEU A 396 -0.13 -25.39 14.51
N PRO A 397 -1.39 -25.56 14.99
CA PRO A 397 -2.14 -26.81 14.86
C PRO A 397 -2.50 -27.21 13.41
N ASP A 398 -2.53 -26.29 12.44
CA ASP A 398 -2.78 -26.64 11.04
C ASP A 398 -1.55 -27.24 10.35
N LEU A 399 -0.35 -26.94 10.88
CA LEU A 399 0.90 -27.49 10.38
C LEU A 399 0.98 -28.98 10.68
N ASP A 400 1.64 -29.73 9.79
CA ASP A 400 2.01 -31.11 10.07
C ASP A 400 2.73 -31.19 11.43
N SER A 401 2.42 -32.21 12.22
CA SER A 401 3.00 -32.42 13.55
C SER A 401 4.53 -32.33 13.60
N ALA A 402 5.22 -32.78 12.54
CA ALA A 402 6.67 -32.66 12.38
C ALA A 402 7.09 -31.19 12.22
N LEU A 403 6.49 -30.48 11.27
CA LEU A 403 6.79 -29.06 11.02
C LEU A 403 6.46 -28.19 12.25
N ARG A 404 5.35 -28.47 12.93
CA ARG A 404 4.98 -27.83 14.19
C ARG A 404 6.08 -27.97 15.24
N SER A 405 6.63 -29.17 15.38
CA SER A 405 7.72 -29.44 16.32
C SER A 405 9.00 -28.69 15.95
N VAL A 406 9.31 -28.58 14.65
CA VAL A 406 10.45 -27.78 14.16
C VAL A 406 10.24 -26.30 14.46
N VAL A 407 9.09 -25.73 14.11
CA VAL A 407 8.77 -24.32 14.36
C VAL A 407 8.86 -23.99 15.85
N GLN A 408 8.36 -24.86 16.72
CA GLN A 408 8.47 -24.70 18.18
C GLN A 408 9.93 -24.78 18.68
N SER A 409 10.79 -25.54 18.02
CA SER A 409 12.21 -25.67 18.38
C SER A 409 13.08 -24.55 17.81
N ALA A 410 12.67 -24.00 16.67
CA ALA A 410 13.32 -22.89 15.97
C ALA A 410 13.12 -21.53 16.66
N ALA A 411 12.01 -21.37 17.40
CA ALA A 411 11.74 -20.20 18.20
C ALA A 411 12.64 -20.19 19.46
N ILE A 412 13.36 -19.09 19.72
CA ILE A 412 14.25 -18.97 20.88
C ILE A 412 13.46 -19.15 22.17
N PHE A 413 12.24 -18.63 22.22
CA PHE A 413 11.38 -18.81 23.38
C PHE A 413 10.45 -20.03 23.27
N GLY A 414 10.30 -20.65 22.09
CA GLY A 414 9.54 -21.89 21.83
C GLY A 414 8.07 -21.97 22.30
N ARG A 415 7.57 -20.97 23.04
CA ARG A 415 6.33 -21.04 23.82
C ARG A 415 5.58 -19.72 23.94
N HIS A 416 6.15 -18.59 23.51
CA HIS A 416 5.58 -17.24 23.68
C HIS A 416 5.44 -16.48 22.36
N THR A 417 5.83 -17.10 21.26
CA THR A 417 5.93 -16.44 19.98
C THR A 417 4.94 -17.06 19.03
N ARG A 418 3.91 -16.27 18.74
CA ARG A 418 3.15 -16.41 17.50
C ARG A 418 4.15 -16.21 16.37
N PRO A 419 4.16 -17.03 15.31
CA PRO A 419 4.87 -16.71 14.08
C PRO A 419 4.39 -15.33 13.60
N ALA A 420 5.17 -14.26 13.82
CA ALA A 420 4.84 -12.99 13.23
C ALA A 420 5.16 -13.07 11.73
N GLY A 421 4.10 -13.02 10.91
CA GLY A 421 4.22 -12.62 9.51
C GLY A 421 3.95 -13.66 8.44
N SER A 422 4.24 -14.97 8.61
CA SER A 422 4.21 -15.90 7.44
C SER A 422 3.13 -16.98 7.38
N PHE A 423 2.39 -17.25 8.45
CA PHE A 423 1.34 -18.32 8.48
C PHE A 423 -0.09 -17.82 8.56
N ARG A 424 -0.28 -16.52 8.39
CA ARG A 424 -1.64 -16.03 8.21
C ARG A 424 -2.13 -16.62 6.88
N PHE A 425 -3.43 -16.71 6.64
CA PHE A 425 -3.98 -17.05 5.31
C PHE A 425 -4.00 -18.54 4.94
N LYS A 426 -5.08 -19.22 5.32
CA LYS A 426 -5.60 -20.48 4.76
C LYS A 426 -5.71 -20.47 3.24
N ALA A 427 -5.78 -19.29 2.63
CA ALA A 427 -5.76 -19.10 1.19
C ALA A 427 -4.44 -19.53 0.53
N MET A 428 -3.31 -19.52 1.24
CA MET A 428 -2.02 -19.96 0.71
C MET A 428 -1.88 -21.48 0.80
N LYS A 429 -2.06 -22.16 -0.33
CA LYS A 429 -1.89 -23.63 -0.39
C LYS A 429 -0.43 -24.05 -0.49
N TYR A 430 0.41 -23.25 -1.15
CA TYR A 430 1.80 -23.58 -1.43
C TYR A 430 2.78 -22.46 -1.02
N PRO A 431 2.94 -22.15 0.28
CA PRO A 431 3.96 -21.20 0.77
C PRO A 431 5.38 -21.72 0.50
N GLY A 432 6.28 -20.84 0.06
CA GLY A 432 7.67 -21.21 -0.26
C GLY A 432 8.57 -21.46 0.96
N ASP A 433 8.22 -20.84 2.09
CA ASP A 433 9.03 -20.68 3.30
C ASP A 433 8.13 -20.45 4.53
N VAL A 434 8.73 -20.59 5.70
CA VAL A 434 8.09 -20.55 7.04
C VAL A 434 8.78 -19.46 7.86
N ASP A 435 8.33 -18.20 7.81
CA ASP A 435 8.92 -17.12 8.62
C ASP A 435 8.30 -16.99 10.03
N LEU A 436 9.11 -17.07 11.07
CA LEU A 436 8.79 -16.68 12.43
C LEU A 436 9.34 -15.27 12.64
N GLU A 437 8.67 -14.46 13.44
CA GLU A 437 9.25 -13.22 13.95
C GLU A 437 9.00 -13.14 15.45
N GLU A 438 10.08 -12.91 16.20
CA GLU A 438 10.09 -12.82 17.66
C GLU A 438 10.60 -11.45 18.09
N TYR A 439 9.94 -10.85 19.08
CA TYR A 439 10.46 -9.67 19.78
C TYR A 439 10.73 -10.04 21.24
N LEU A 440 12.00 -9.96 21.64
CA LEU A 440 12.48 -10.34 22.95
C LEU A 440 12.76 -9.10 23.79
N ALA A 441 12.21 -9.01 25.01
CA ALA A 441 12.54 -7.98 25.97
C ALA A 441 13.39 -8.56 27.10
N ILE A 442 14.59 -8.01 27.33
CA ILE A 442 15.58 -8.52 28.29
C ILE A 442 15.64 -7.62 29.50
N ASP A 443 15.47 -8.18 30.70
CA ASP A 443 15.74 -7.43 31.93
C ASP A 443 17.26 -7.32 32.13
N ALA A 444 17.80 -6.11 31.97
CA ALA A 444 19.22 -5.85 32.05
C ALA A 444 19.49 -4.41 32.50
N ASN A 445 20.64 -4.18 33.16
CA ASN A 445 21.03 -2.83 33.59
C ASN A 445 21.62 -1.99 32.46
N SER A 446 22.04 -2.63 31.35
CA SER A 446 22.63 -1.97 30.20
C SER A 446 22.39 -2.76 28.91
N ARG A 447 22.52 -2.05 27.78
CA ARG A 447 22.52 -2.66 26.44
C ARG A 447 23.58 -3.75 26.31
N ASP A 448 24.74 -3.55 26.92
CA ASP A 448 25.89 -4.46 26.83
C ASP A 448 25.63 -5.80 27.55
N GLU A 449 25.03 -5.73 28.74
CA GLU A 449 24.58 -6.88 29.51
C GLU A 449 23.49 -7.65 28.77
N ALA A 450 22.49 -6.94 28.22
CA ALA A 450 21.42 -7.55 27.44
C ALA A 450 21.94 -8.28 26.19
N LEU A 451 22.87 -7.64 25.47
CA LEU A 451 23.54 -8.23 24.32
C LEU A 451 24.34 -9.49 24.71
N THR A 452 25.03 -9.45 25.84
CA THR A 452 25.81 -10.60 26.34
C THR A 452 24.89 -11.79 26.66
N GLU A 453 23.76 -11.53 27.31
CA GLU A 453 22.77 -12.56 27.65
C GLU A 453 22.07 -13.12 26.39
N LEU A 454 21.80 -12.27 25.39
CA LEU A 454 21.30 -12.69 24.08
C LEU A 454 22.28 -13.60 23.35
N CYS A 455 23.56 -13.23 23.30
CA CYS A 455 24.62 -14.05 22.72
C CYS A 455 24.69 -15.41 23.40
N ARG A 456 24.74 -15.43 24.73
CA ARG A 456 24.81 -16.66 25.53
C ARG A 456 23.62 -17.58 25.26
N THR A 457 22.42 -17.01 25.14
CA THR A 457 21.20 -17.77 24.85
C THR A 457 21.22 -18.39 23.46
N ILE A 458 21.56 -17.61 22.43
CA ILE A 458 21.72 -18.10 21.06
C ILE A 458 22.79 -19.20 20.99
N GLN A 459 23.93 -19.01 21.64
CA GLN A 459 25.00 -20.02 21.70
C GLN A 459 24.58 -21.26 22.48
N THR A 460 23.81 -21.13 23.55
CA THR A 460 23.30 -22.28 24.32
C THR A 460 22.28 -23.07 23.50
N GLN A 461 21.38 -22.38 22.80
CA GLN A 461 20.30 -23.01 22.05
C GLN A 461 20.76 -23.63 20.75
N TYR A 462 21.72 -23.01 20.06
CA TYR A 462 22.15 -23.43 18.73
C TYR A 462 23.60 -23.92 18.66
N GLY A 463 24.47 -23.54 19.60
CA GLY A 463 25.90 -23.84 19.58
C GLY A 463 26.32 -25.18 20.21
N ASN A 464 25.46 -25.88 20.96
CA ASN A 464 25.82 -27.16 21.55
C ASN A 464 25.63 -28.33 20.58
N THR A 465 26.72 -28.99 20.18
CA THR A 465 26.76 -30.11 19.22
C THR A 465 26.29 -31.45 19.81
N GLU A 466 26.40 -31.66 21.13
CA GLU A 466 25.95 -32.89 21.82
C GLU A 466 24.46 -32.90 22.18
N TYR A 467 23.80 -31.73 22.17
CA TYR A 467 22.36 -31.59 22.37
C TYR A 467 21.72 -30.97 21.12
N GLY A 468 21.63 -31.77 20.06
CA GLY A 468 20.84 -31.46 18.87
C GLY A 468 19.33 -31.37 19.18
N ASN A 469 18.91 -30.34 19.94
CA ASN A 469 17.50 -30.14 20.28
C ASN A 469 16.61 -29.86 19.05
N ILE A 470 17.20 -29.55 17.90
CA ILE A 470 16.48 -29.52 16.62
C ILE A 470 16.59 -30.87 15.89
N ALA A 471 17.72 -31.59 16.03
CA ALA A 471 18.04 -32.84 15.35
C ALA A 471 17.24 -34.08 15.85
N GLY A 472 16.26 -33.89 16.74
CA GLY A 472 15.47 -34.99 17.32
C GLY A 472 14.02 -34.64 17.63
N ALA A 473 13.49 -33.53 17.10
CA ALA A 473 12.12 -33.09 17.35
C ALA A 473 11.11 -34.04 16.65
N GLY A 474 10.88 -35.22 17.23
CA GLY A 474 9.93 -36.22 16.73
C GLY A 474 10.41 -37.10 15.55
N GLY A 475 11.73 -37.24 15.33
CA GLY A 475 12.28 -38.05 14.23
C GLY A 475 12.26 -37.37 12.85
N VAL A 476 12.39 -36.04 12.85
CA VAL A 476 12.37 -35.17 11.66
C VAL A 476 13.79 -34.75 11.29
N GLU A 477 14.14 -34.85 10.01
CA GLU A 477 15.43 -34.35 9.50
C GLU A 477 15.39 -32.82 9.42
N VAL A 478 16.22 -32.16 10.23
CA VAL A 478 16.36 -30.70 10.25
C VAL A 478 17.83 -30.31 10.16
N PHE A 479 18.12 -29.32 9.32
CA PHE A 479 19.47 -28.86 9.02
C PHE A 479 19.60 -27.37 9.27
N PHE A 480 20.76 -26.94 9.75
CA PHE A 480 21.06 -25.54 9.99
C PHE A 480 21.40 -24.84 8.67
N GLY A 481 20.59 -23.85 8.27
CA GLY A 481 20.78 -23.11 7.02
C GLY A 481 21.70 -21.90 7.16
N GLY A 482 21.69 -21.24 8.31
CA GLY A 482 22.59 -20.14 8.63
C GLY A 482 22.02 -19.17 9.66
N PHE A 483 22.90 -18.41 10.31
CA PHE A 483 22.51 -17.28 11.15
C PHE A 483 23.05 -15.98 10.56
N LYS A 484 22.15 -15.07 10.20
CA LYS A 484 22.44 -13.80 9.52
C LYS A 484 22.30 -12.63 10.49
N ALA A 485 23.40 -11.91 10.75
CA ALA A 485 23.46 -10.71 11.59
C ALA A 485 24.62 -9.79 11.15
N GLY A 486 24.61 -8.52 11.56
CA GLY A 486 25.65 -7.52 11.26
C GLY A 486 25.57 -6.86 9.88
N PHE A 487 26.19 -5.68 9.75
CA PHE A 487 26.28 -4.89 8.51
C PHE A 487 27.63 -5.05 7.80
N GLU A 488 28.70 -5.28 8.56
CA GLU A 488 30.05 -5.45 8.01
C GLU A 488 30.53 -6.89 8.18
N PRO A 489 31.13 -7.51 7.15
CA PRO A 489 31.91 -8.71 7.37
C PRO A 489 33.10 -8.34 8.25
N ALA A 490 33.15 -8.85 9.48
CA ALA A 490 34.39 -8.82 10.27
C ALA A 490 35.48 -9.48 9.42
N SER A 491 36.51 -8.72 9.06
CA SER A 491 37.62 -9.10 8.18
C SER A 491 38.44 -10.31 8.65
N GLU A 492 38.07 -10.92 9.76
CA GLU A 492 38.78 -12.01 10.43
C GLU A 492 38.04 -13.36 10.42
N CYS A 493 36.79 -13.43 9.93
CA CYS A 493 36.05 -14.69 9.83
C CYS A 493 36.07 -15.25 8.40
N SER A 494 36.77 -16.37 8.19
CA SER A 494 36.73 -17.15 6.96
C SER A 494 35.29 -17.63 6.69
N GLY A 495 34.64 -17.14 5.63
CA GLY A 495 33.30 -17.57 5.22
C GLY A 495 32.29 -16.46 4.95
N ALA A 496 32.60 -15.20 5.24
CA ALA A 496 31.70 -14.08 4.97
C ALA A 496 31.51 -13.83 3.46
N LYS A 497 30.31 -14.11 2.93
CA LYS A 497 29.89 -13.62 1.60
C LYS A 497 29.70 -12.10 1.68
N LYS A 498 29.90 -11.42 0.55
CA LYS A 498 30.26 -10.00 0.41
C LYS A 498 29.29 -8.93 0.95
N GLU A 499 28.23 -9.26 1.70
CA GLU A 499 27.24 -8.28 2.16
C GLU A 499 26.66 -8.49 3.58
N TYR A 500 27.05 -9.53 4.34
CA TYR A 500 26.66 -9.75 5.77
C TYR A 500 27.36 -10.98 6.37
N LEU A 501 27.42 -11.10 7.71
CA LEU A 501 27.93 -12.31 8.37
C LEU A 501 26.85 -13.40 8.35
N SER A 502 27.18 -14.54 7.76
CA SER A 502 26.36 -15.77 7.80
C SER A 502 27.17 -16.83 8.52
N TRP A 503 26.78 -17.16 9.76
CA TRP A 503 27.45 -18.16 10.56
C TRP A 503 26.81 -19.54 10.38
N THR A 504 27.67 -20.57 10.30
CA THR A 504 27.24 -21.95 10.48
C THR A 504 26.97 -22.24 11.97
N GLN A 505 26.35 -23.38 12.27
CA GLN A 505 26.15 -23.81 13.65
C GLN A 505 27.47 -23.90 14.43
N GLN A 506 28.52 -24.42 13.78
CA GLN A 506 29.85 -24.51 14.36
C GLN A 506 30.46 -23.12 14.59
N ASP A 507 30.27 -22.18 13.67
CA ASP A 507 30.74 -20.81 13.85
C ASP A 507 30.06 -20.14 15.06
N ILE A 508 28.76 -20.35 15.29
CA ILE A 508 28.07 -19.80 16.49
C ILE A 508 28.69 -20.38 17.77
N SER A 509 29.00 -21.68 17.76
CA SER A 509 29.61 -22.36 18.90
C SER A 509 31.05 -21.93 19.19
N CYS A 510 31.82 -21.63 18.14
CA CYS A 510 33.25 -21.31 18.22
C CYS A 510 33.56 -19.80 18.19
N SER A 511 32.59 -18.96 17.79
CA SER A 511 32.77 -17.51 17.72
C SER A 511 33.00 -16.91 19.10
N SER A 512 33.92 -15.95 19.19
CA SER A 512 34.05 -15.14 20.40
C SER A 512 32.71 -14.45 20.67
N THR A 513 32.28 -14.42 21.94
CA THR A 513 31.06 -13.73 22.35
C THR A 513 31.04 -12.29 21.86
N GLU A 514 32.20 -11.62 21.78
CA GLU A 514 32.33 -10.24 21.27
C GLU A 514 32.01 -10.08 19.78
N ALA A 515 32.37 -11.05 18.92
CA ALA A 515 32.02 -10.99 17.49
C ALA A 515 30.50 -11.14 17.27
N LEU A 516 29.88 -12.09 17.99
CA LEU A 516 28.43 -12.29 17.99
C LEU A 516 27.69 -11.05 18.52
N LYS A 517 28.21 -10.48 19.61
CA LYS A 517 27.71 -9.26 20.25
C LYS A 517 27.74 -8.06 19.32
N LYS A 518 28.85 -7.85 18.60
CA LYS A 518 28.98 -6.79 17.60
C LYS A 518 27.93 -6.94 16.49
N ALA A 519 27.81 -8.13 15.90
CA ALA A 519 26.87 -8.35 14.80
C ALA A 519 25.39 -8.23 15.23
N LEU A 520 25.04 -8.70 16.43
CA LEU A 520 23.69 -8.53 17.00
C LEU A 520 23.38 -7.08 17.36
N GLY A 521 24.37 -6.33 17.85
CA GLY A 521 24.24 -4.92 18.15
C GLY A 521 24.09 -4.04 16.90
N GLU A 522 24.74 -4.42 15.80
CA GLU A 522 24.57 -3.79 14.48
C GLU A 522 23.24 -4.20 13.82
N GLY A 523 22.85 -5.47 13.92
CA GLY A 523 21.73 -6.04 13.19
C GLY A 523 22.06 -6.31 11.71
N HIS A 524 21.22 -7.08 11.02
CA HIS A 524 21.28 -7.31 9.56
C HIS A 524 20.85 -6.05 8.78
N HIS A 525 20.83 -6.05 7.43
CA HIS A 525 20.29 -4.91 6.64
C HIS A 525 18.80 -4.60 6.88
N THR A 526 18.07 -5.55 7.48
CA THR A 526 16.71 -5.39 8.01
C THR A 526 16.68 -4.93 9.46
N TRP A 527 17.84 -4.77 10.07
CA TRP A 527 18.09 -4.46 11.47
C TRP A 527 17.50 -5.49 12.44
N THR A 528 17.59 -6.75 12.02
CA THR A 528 17.13 -7.93 12.78
C THR A 528 18.23 -8.98 12.73
N ALA A 529 18.18 -10.01 13.56
CA ALA A 529 18.91 -11.25 13.30
C ALA A 529 17.98 -12.25 12.61
N LYS A 530 18.51 -13.17 11.79
CA LYS A 530 17.72 -14.21 11.13
C LYS A 530 18.38 -15.56 11.27
N LEU A 531 17.64 -16.57 11.68
CA LEU A 531 18.05 -17.96 11.71
C LEU A 531 17.29 -18.73 10.64
N ASP A 532 17.97 -19.33 9.68
CA ASP A 532 17.36 -20.19 8.68
C ASP A 532 17.63 -21.65 9.04
N LEU A 533 16.57 -22.47 9.02
CA LEU A 533 16.61 -23.92 9.20
C LEU A 533 15.94 -24.58 8.01
N PHE A 534 16.40 -25.77 7.61
CA PHE A 534 15.78 -26.56 6.55
C PHE A 534 15.20 -27.83 7.15
N ALA A 535 13.90 -28.04 7.01
CA ALA A 535 13.21 -29.20 7.59
C ALA A 535 12.54 -30.05 6.51
N LYS A 536 12.78 -31.37 6.53
CA LYS A 536 12.14 -32.31 5.58
C LYS A 536 10.80 -32.79 6.10
N VAL A 537 9.74 -32.08 5.76
CA VAL A 537 8.42 -32.26 6.36
C VAL A 537 7.30 -32.20 5.32
N LYS A 538 6.09 -32.56 5.73
CA LYS A 538 4.88 -32.10 5.05
C LYS A 538 4.52 -30.73 5.60
N LEU A 539 3.85 -29.92 4.77
CA LEU A 539 3.45 -28.59 5.19
C LEU A 539 2.21 -28.62 6.10
N PHE A 540 1.14 -29.28 5.66
CA PHE A 540 -0.14 -29.35 6.38
C PHE A 540 -0.55 -30.81 6.63
N GLU A 541 -1.29 -31.08 7.71
CA GLU A 541 -1.78 -32.43 8.04
C GLU A 541 -2.71 -33.01 6.96
N ASP A 542 -3.47 -32.16 6.27
CA ASP A 542 -4.40 -32.52 5.19
C ASP A 542 -3.72 -32.67 3.81
N SER A 543 -2.42 -32.39 3.72
CA SER A 543 -1.68 -32.46 2.47
C SER A 543 -1.40 -33.90 2.03
N LYS A 544 -1.84 -34.23 0.81
CA LYS A 544 -1.49 -35.48 0.11
C LYS A 544 -0.03 -35.51 -0.39
N GLU A 545 0.78 -34.50 -0.08
CA GLU A 545 2.11 -34.33 -0.66
C GLU A 545 3.22 -35.16 0.01
N THR A 546 4.24 -35.41 -0.81
CA THR A 546 5.55 -35.95 -0.43
C THR A 546 6.29 -34.96 0.46
N ARG A 547 7.07 -35.47 1.43
CA ARG A 547 7.95 -34.64 2.26
C ARG A 547 8.96 -33.92 1.36
N ARG A 548 9.22 -32.65 1.64
CA ARG A 548 10.21 -31.79 0.96
C ARG A 548 10.97 -30.99 2.00
N TYR A 549 12.14 -30.48 1.66
CA TYR A 549 12.76 -29.45 2.50
C TYR A 549 11.97 -28.14 2.42
N PHE A 550 11.63 -27.61 3.59
CA PHE A 550 11.07 -26.27 3.77
C PHE A 550 12.07 -25.42 4.56
N GLU A 551 12.28 -24.19 4.11
CA GLU A 551 13.02 -23.19 4.89
C GLU A 551 12.12 -22.65 6.01
N VAL A 552 12.62 -22.71 7.24
CA VAL A 552 12.06 -22.12 8.45
C VAL A 552 12.98 -21.00 8.91
N THR A 553 12.56 -19.76 8.68
CA THR A 553 13.34 -18.57 9.00
C THR A 553 12.80 -17.95 10.28
N ASN A 554 13.57 -17.89 11.35
CA ASN A 554 13.24 -17.14 12.55
C ASN A 554 13.91 -15.77 12.55
N VAL A 555 13.10 -14.71 12.43
CA VAL A 555 13.51 -13.30 12.51
C VAL A 555 13.46 -12.85 13.97
N LEU A 556 14.62 -12.52 14.51
CA LEU A 556 14.79 -12.14 15.91
C LEU A 556 14.99 -10.63 16.03
N ARG A 557 14.17 -10.02 16.86
CA ARG A 557 14.33 -8.65 17.38
C ARG A 557 14.49 -8.73 18.89
N ALA A 558 15.30 -7.82 19.43
CA ALA A 558 15.49 -7.77 20.86
C ALA A 558 15.61 -6.33 21.35
N GLY A 559 15.06 -6.08 22.53
CA GLY A 559 15.23 -4.88 23.31
C GLY A 559 15.53 -5.22 24.76
N TRP A 560 15.91 -4.23 25.55
CA TRP A 560 16.27 -4.40 26.95
C TRP A 560 15.60 -3.32 27.80
N PHE A 561 15.33 -3.63 29.06
CA PHE A 561 14.72 -2.70 30.00
C PHE A 561 15.34 -2.87 31.38
N LYS A 562 15.25 -1.82 32.21
CA LYS A 562 15.68 -1.83 33.60
C LYS A 562 14.50 -1.53 34.51
N GLY A 563 14.00 -2.55 35.21
CA GLY A 563 12.84 -2.40 36.08
C GLY A 563 11.61 -1.90 35.31
N ALA A 564 11.04 -0.76 35.70
CA ALA A 564 9.84 -0.20 35.06
C ALA A 564 10.10 0.76 33.88
N GLN A 565 11.36 0.89 33.43
CA GLN A 565 11.71 1.77 32.31
C GLN A 565 11.20 1.23 30.97
N PRO A 566 10.97 2.10 29.95
CA PRO A 566 10.70 1.65 28.59
C PRO A 566 11.82 0.76 28.05
N ILE A 567 11.44 -0.23 27.25
CA ILE A 567 12.34 -1.11 26.50
C ILE A 567 13.08 -0.28 25.45
N GLN A 568 14.40 -0.37 25.50
CA GLN A 568 15.31 0.21 24.54
C GLN A 568 15.72 -0.88 23.55
N PRO A 569 15.64 -0.64 22.24
CA PRO A 569 16.00 -1.65 21.27
C PRO A 569 17.52 -1.94 21.31
N ILE A 570 17.92 -3.17 21.01
CA ILE A 570 19.34 -3.56 20.97
C ILE A 570 20.01 -3.08 19.69
N SER A 571 19.36 -3.25 18.54
CA SER A 571 19.76 -2.69 17.24
C SER A 571 18.77 -1.60 16.84
N ASP A 572 19.08 -0.75 15.87
CA ASP A 572 18.02 0.08 15.27
C ASP A 572 16.94 -0.85 14.71
N GLU A 573 15.71 -0.37 14.50
CA GLU A 573 14.67 -1.21 13.91
C GLU A 573 13.93 -0.46 12.82
N LYS A 574 13.61 -1.19 11.74
CA LYS A 574 12.64 -0.74 10.75
C LYS A 574 11.26 -1.29 11.07
N ASP A 575 10.26 -0.44 10.86
CA ASP A 575 8.85 -0.86 10.89
C ASP A 575 8.59 -1.93 9.83
N PHE A 576 7.65 -2.83 10.11
CA PHE A 576 7.26 -3.91 9.20
C PHE A 576 6.91 -3.38 7.80
N LEU A 577 6.10 -2.32 7.70
CA LEU A 577 5.70 -1.76 6.41
C LEU A 577 6.90 -1.20 5.64
N GLN A 578 7.82 -0.51 6.32
CA GLN A 578 9.04 0.00 5.68
C GLN A 578 9.90 -1.13 5.11
N SER A 579 10.01 -2.25 5.83
CA SER A 579 10.73 -3.42 5.34
C SER A 579 10.04 -4.07 4.14
N VAL A 580 8.72 -4.18 4.16
CA VAL A 580 7.94 -4.77 3.07
C VAL A 580 7.95 -3.88 1.84
N GLU A 581 7.80 -2.56 1.99
CA GLU A 581 7.84 -1.57 0.90
C GLU A 581 9.21 -1.53 0.23
N LYS A 582 10.30 -1.52 0.99
CA LYS A 582 11.65 -1.62 0.42
C LYS A 582 11.84 -2.92 -0.38
N ASN A 583 11.28 -4.03 0.09
CA ASN A 583 11.33 -5.29 -0.64
C ASN A 583 10.47 -5.24 -1.92
N LEU A 584 9.30 -4.61 -1.89
CA LEU A 584 8.45 -4.41 -3.07
C LEU A 584 9.17 -3.55 -4.13
N GLU A 585 9.79 -2.45 -3.72
CA GLU A 585 10.63 -1.62 -4.60
C GLU A 585 11.80 -2.42 -5.20
N LYS A 586 12.50 -3.18 -4.35
CA LYS A 586 13.61 -4.05 -4.77
C LYS A 586 13.17 -5.09 -5.80
N PHE A 587 12.07 -5.80 -5.53
CA PHE A 587 11.58 -6.90 -6.37
C PHE A 587 10.75 -6.45 -7.58
N SER A 588 10.43 -5.16 -7.69
CA SER A 588 9.87 -4.56 -8.90
C SER A 588 10.94 -3.80 -9.72
N GLY A 589 12.09 -3.47 -9.13
CA GLY A 589 13.16 -2.66 -9.75
C GLY A 589 14.48 -3.41 -9.93
N GLU A 590 15.44 -3.17 -9.02
CA GLU A 590 16.84 -3.59 -9.15
C GLU A 590 17.05 -5.11 -9.23
N GLU A 591 16.26 -5.87 -8.45
CA GLU A 591 16.36 -7.33 -8.37
C GLU A 591 14.98 -7.97 -8.60
N PRO A 592 14.44 -7.93 -9.82
CA PRO A 592 13.05 -8.30 -10.07
C PRO A 592 12.81 -9.77 -9.70
N ASN A 593 11.78 -10.04 -8.91
CA ASN A 593 11.36 -11.41 -8.58
C ASN A 593 9.85 -11.45 -8.36
N ALA A 594 9.10 -12.02 -9.31
CA ALA A 594 7.66 -11.94 -9.30
C ALA A 594 7.04 -12.65 -8.09
N MET A 595 7.56 -13.83 -7.70
CA MET A 595 7.00 -14.57 -6.57
C MET A 595 7.27 -13.88 -5.24
N LYS A 596 8.51 -13.40 -5.02
CA LYS A 596 8.85 -12.64 -3.82
C LYS A 596 8.05 -11.34 -3.75
N TYR A 597 7.83 -10.68 -4.87
CA TYR A 597 6.96 -9.51 -4.95
C TYR A 597 5.51 -9.84 -4.58
N VAL A 598 4.92 -10.89 -5.15
CA VAL A 598 3.55 -11.36 -4.81
C VAL A 598 3.42 -11.65 -3.32
N LYS A 599 4.39 -12.34 -2.73
CA LYS A 599 4.41 -12.62 -1.29
C LYS A 599 4.42 -11.34 -0.46
N ARG A 600 5.33 -10.40 -0.76
CA ARG A 600 5.43 -9.11 -0.03
C ARG A 600 4.21 -8.22 -0.24
N LEU A 601 3.58 -8.27 -1.40
CA LEU A 601 2.39 -7.48 -1.69
C LEU A 601 1.19 -8.04 -0.94
N TRP A 602 1.07 -9.37 -0.88
CA TRP A 602 0.09 -10.03 -0.03
C TRP A 602 0.27 -9.62 1.44
N GLU A 603 1.50 -9.72 1.97
CA GLU A 603 1.82 -9.32 3.35
C GLU A 603 1.42 -7.87 3.65
N ARG A 604 1.76 -6.93 2.75
CA ARG A 604 1.38 -5.52 2.86
C ARG A 604 -0.14 -5.34 2.85
N SER A 605 -0.83 -5.91 1.88
CA SER A 605 -2.26 -5.73 1.74
C SER A 605 -3.04 -6.40 2.86
N ALA A 606 -2.61 -7.56 3.34
CA ALA A 606 -3.16 -8.18 4.53
C ALA A 606 -2.96 -7.28 5.76
N TYR A 607 -1.74 -6.80 5.99
CA TYR A 607 -1.42 -5.92 7.12
C TYR A 607 -2.30 -4.66 7.16
N LEU A 608 -2.46 -4.01 6.01
CA LEU A 608 -3.25 -2.79 5.86
C LEU A 608 -4.76 -3.07 5.96
N ALA A 609 -5.26 -4.12 5.30
CA ALA A 609 -6.68 -4.49 5.34
C ALA A 609 -7.14 -4.92 6.74
N GLU A 610 -6.32 -5.68 7.48
CA GLU A 610 -6.60 -6.05 8.88
C GLU A 610 -6.84 -4.83 9.78
N ARG A 611 -6.21 -3.69 9.42
CA ARG A 611 -6.26 -2.42 10.14
C ARG A 611 -7.29 -1.44 9.57
N GLY A 612 -8.04 -1.87 8.55
CA GLY A 612 -9.08 -1.07 7.91
C GLY A 612 -8.58 0.00 6.95
N PHE A 613 -7.26 0.04 6.66
CA PHE A 613 -6.66 1.03 5.77
C PHE A 613 -6.93 0.65 4.31
N ASP A 614 -7.61 1.53 3.57
CA ASP A 614 -8.05 1.30 2.18
C ASP A 614 -8.60 -0.11 1.97
N LEU A 615 -9.50 -0.51 2.88
CA LEU A 615 -9.93 -1.89 3.03
C LEU A 615 -10.37 -2.55 1.72
N GLU A 616 -11.24 -1.92 0.93
CA GLU A 616 -11.71 -2.49 -0.36
C GLU A 616 -10.57 -2.65 -1.37
N TRP A 617 -9.62 -1.73 -1.39
CA TRP A 617 -8.46 -1.80 -2.29
C TRP A 617 -7.55 -2.97 -1.91
N ASN A 618 -7.14 -3.01 -0.65
CA ASN A 618 -6.28 -4.09 -0.18
C ASN A 618 -6.98 -5.45 -0.24
N LEU A 619 -8.29 -5.48 -0.02
CA LEU A 619 -9.11 -6.67 -0.24
C LEU A 619 -9.09 -7.10 -1.71
N SER A 620 -9.23 -6.17 -2.66
CA SER A 620 -9.16 -6.46 -4.09
C SER A 620 -7.80 -7.02 -4.51
N ILE A 621 -6.70 -6.48 -3.96
CA ILE A 621 -5.35 -7.04 -4.17
C ILE A 621 -5.28 -8.47 -3.64
N LEU A 622 -5.73 -8.72 -2.40
CA LEU A 622 -5.70 -10.05 -1.81
C LEU A 622 -6.55 -11.06 -2.61
N GLU A 623 -7.72 -10.65 -3.09
CA GLU A 623 -8.57 -11.50 -3.93
C GLU A 623 -7.93 -11.81 -5.27
N ALA A 624 -7.25 -10.83 -5.88
CA ALA A 624 -6.49 -11.02 -7.12
C ALA A 624 -5.28 -11.94 -6.92
N LEU A 625 -4.54 -11.80 -5.82
CA LEU A 625 -3.35 -12.62 -5.55
C LEU A 625 -3.68 -14.05 -5.10
N ARG A 626 -4.85 -14.28 -4.48
CA ARG A 626 -5.22 -15.59 -3.89
C ARG A 626 -5.12 -16.75 -4.89
N PRO A 627 -5.69 -16.66 -6.11
CA PRO A 627 -5.57 -17.73 -7.09
C PRO A 627 -4.12 -18.12 -7.37
N LEU A 628 -3.18 -17.16 -7.42
CA LEU A 628 -1.76 -17.40 -7.73
C LEU A 628 -1.07 -18.23 -6.64
N LEU A 629 -1.39 -17.97 -5.37
CA LEU A 629 -0.82 -18.67 -4.22
C LEU A 629 -1.40 -20.09 -4.02
N GLY A 630 -2.47 -20.42 -4.76
CA GLY A 630 -3.05 -21.77 -4.85
C GLY A 630 -2.78 -22.47 -6.18
N HIS A 631 -2.07 -21.83 -7.09
CA HIS A 631 -1.84 -22.29 -8.46
C HIS A 631 -0.64 -23.26 -8.55
N TRP A 632 -0.55 -24.04 -9.63
CA TRP A 632 0.56 -24.98 -9.83
C TRP A 632 1.94 -24.30 -9.92
N VAL A 633 1.97 -23.02 -10.31
CA VAL A 633 3.19 -22.21 -10.35
C VAL A 633 3.77 -21.97 -8.95
N ALA A 634 2.93 -21.89 -7.91
CA ALA A 634 3.39 -21.77 -6.54
C ALA A 634 3.98 -23.09 -6.04
N GLU A 635 3.40 -24.23 -6.42
CA GLU A 635 4.01 -25.55 -6.17
C GLU A 635 5.34 -25.70 -6.92
N LEU A 636 5.44 -25.21 -8.16
CA LEU A 636 6.71 -25.21 -8.92
C LEU A 636 7.77 -24.36 -8.23
N ASN A 637 7.40 -23.18 -7.70
CA ASN A 637 8.28 -22.33 -6.91
C ASN A 637 8.78 -23.03 -5.64
N GLN A 638 7.91 -23.76 -4.93
CA GLN A 638 8.34 -24.59 -3.80
C GLN A 638 9.34 -25.66 -4.23
N VAL A 639 9.14 -26.30 -5.38
CA VAL A 639 10.10 -27.29 -5.89
C VAL A 639 11.43 -26.62 -6.26
N ALA A 640 11.41 -25.41 -6.85
CA ALA A 640 12.63 -24.65 -7.12
C ALA A 640 13.39 -24.30 -5.82
N ALA A 641 12.69 -23.84 -4.78
CA ALA A 641 13.26 -23.59 -3.45
C ALA A 641 13.82 -24.88 -2.80
N HIS A 642 13.18 -26.02 -3.06
CA HIS A 642 13.70 -27.33 -2.66
C HIS A 642 15.03 -27.65 -3.36
N VAL A 643 15.16 -27.36 -4.66
CA VAL A 643 16.45 -27.52 -5.39
C VAL A 643 17.51 -26.58 -4.82
N GLU A 644 17.17 -25.32 -4.54
CA GLU A 644 18.07 -24.36 -3.92
C GLU A 644 18.59 -24.87 -2.56
N THR A 645 17.71 -25.44 -1.75
CA THR A 645 18.06 -26.02 -0.46
C THR A 645 19.03 -27.21 -0.62
N ILE A 646 18.77 -28.11 -1.57
CA ILE A 646 19.67 -29.23 -1.90
C ILE A 646 21.04 -28.72 -2.33
N ILE A 647 21.10 -27.68 -3.17
CA ILE A 647 22.36 -27.04 -3.60
C ILE A 647 23.13 -26.48 -2.40
N ASN A 648 22.46 -25.81 -1.47
CA ASN A 648 23.07 -25.25 -0.26
C ASN A 648 23.60 -26.36 0.67
N MET A 649 22.84 -27.44 0.84
CA MET A 649 23.29 -28.61 1.61
C MET A 649 24.53 -29.26 0.98
N MET A 650 24.60 -29.36 -0.36
CA MET A 650 25.77 -29.90 -1.06
C MET A 650 27.06 -29.06 -0.89
N GLN A 651 26.93 -27.77 -0.59
CA GLN A 651 28.08 -26.87 -0.31
C GLN A 651 28.63 -27.02 1.11
N SER A 652 27.93 -27.76 1.97
CA SER A 652 28.20 -27.82 3.41
C SER A 652 29.05 -29.06 3.77
N SER A 653 28.76 -29.74 4.88
CA SER A 653 29.51 -30.92 5.33
C SER A 653 29.33 -32.14 4.42
N HIS A 654 30.22 -33.13 4.52
CA HIS A 654 30.10 -34.38 3.78
C HIS A 654 28.80 -35.14 4.10
N GLU A 655 28.34 -35.07 5.35
CA GLU A 655 27.08 -35.65 5.80
C GLU A 655 25.87 -35.01 5.10
N LEU A 656 25.82 -33.67 5.07
CA LEU A 656 24.78 -32.91 4.37
C LEU A 656 24.75 -33.20 2.86
N PHE A 657 25.92 -33.44 2.27
CA PHE A 657 26.02 -33.86 0.87
C PHE A 657 25.34 -35.22 0.62
N GLU A 658 25.51 -36.21 1.50
CA GLU A 658 24.86 -37.52 1.35
C GLU A 658 23.33 -37.43 1.53
N HIS A 659 22.84 -36.59 2.44
CA HIS A 659 21.40 -36.31 2.55
C HIS A 659 20.83 -35.63 1.30
N ALA A 660 21.53 -34.62 0.78
CA ALA A 660 21.15 -33.93 -0.45
C ALA A 660 21.14 -34.88 -1.65
N ARG A 661 22.15 -35.77 -1.73
CA ARG A 661 22.27 -36.83 -2.73
C ARG A 661 21.11 -37.82 -2.66
N ALA A 662 20.76 -38.28 -1.47
CA ALA A 662 19.66 -39.24 -1.26
C ALA A 662 18.28 -38.65 -1.62
N ASP A 663 18.15 -37.32 -1.66
CA ASP A 663 16.88 -36.66 -1.98
C ASP A 663 16.64 -36.44 -3.48
N LEU A 664 17.67 -36.54 -4.33
CA LEU A 664 17.54 -36.33 -5.78
C LEU A 664 16.46 -37.20 -6.46
N PRO A 665 16.29 -38.50 -6.12
CA PRO A 665 15.20 -39.30 -6.65
C PRO A 665 13.81 -38.80 -6.24
N ILE A 666 13.67 -38.29 -5.01
CA ILE A 666 12.43 -37.72 -4.48
C ILE A 666 12.10 -36.41 -5.22
N LEU A 667 13.10 -35.56 -5.42
CA LEU A 667 12.98 -34.35 -6.24
C LEU A 667 12.50 -34.69 -7.66
N ARG A 668 13.12 -35.67 -8.32
CA ARG A 668 12.73 -36.13 -9.66
C ARG A 668 11.30 -36.67 -9.69
N GLN A 669 10.88 -37.43 -8.67
CA GLN A 669 9.51 -37.92 -8.53
C GLN A 669 8.51 -36.77 -8.37
N ASN A 670 8.85 -35.75 -7.58
CA ASN A 670 8.01 -34.56 -7.38
C ASN A 670 7.81 -33.80 -8.69
N LEU A 671 8.89 -33.59 -9.46
CA LEU A 671 8.85 -32.97 -10.78
C LEU A 671 8.02 -33.79 -11.77
N SER A 672 8.19 -35.12 -11.80
CA SER A 672 7.40 -36.02 -12.65
C SER A 672 5.90 -35.94 -12.32
N ARG A 673 5.55 -35.93 -11.02
CA ARG A 673 4.17 -35.76 -10.56
C ARG A 673 3.58 -34.43 -11.00
N LEU A 674 4.32 -33.34 -10.82
CA LEU A 674 3.89 -32.00 -11.25
C LEU A 674 3.70 -31.96 -12.77
N LYS A 675 4.68 -32.45 -13.55
CA LYS A 675 4.61 -32.54 -15.02
C LYS A 675 3.36 -33.30 -15.49
N SER A 676 3.01 -34.42 -14.84
CA SER A 676 1.83 -35.20 -15.18
C SER A 676 0.52 -34.44 -14.93
N ARG A 677 0.43 -33.69 -13.83
CA ARG A 677 -0.73 -32.83 -13.53
C ARG A 677 -0.91 -31.69 -14.52
N LEU A 678 0.18 -31.11 -15.02
CA LEU A 678 0.12 -30.08 -16.05
C LEU A 678 -0.48 -30.57 -17.38
N HIS A 679 -0.63 -31.88 -17.60
CA HIS A 679 -1.24 -32.42 -18.83
C HIS A 679 -2.75 -32.16 -18.92
N ASN A 680 -3.43 -32.03 -17.76
CA ASN A 680 -4.88 -31.91 -17.67
C ASN A 680 -5.32 -30.48 -17.28
N ILE A 681 -4.51 -29.46 -17.60
CA ILE A 681 -4.84 -28.06 -17.33
C ILE A 681 -5.76 -27.50 -18.41
N ASP A 682 -6.62 -26.55 -18.02
CA ASP A 682 -7.56 -25.86 -18.88
C ASP A 682 -6.92 -25.26 -20.14
N GLU A 683 -7.68 -25.24 -21.24
CA GLU A 683 -7.20 -24.75 -22.55
C GLU A 683 -6.72 -23.29 -22.51
N SER A 684 -7.26 -22.45 -21.62
CA SER A 684 -6.83 -21.05 -21.45
C SER A 684 -5.40 -20.89 -20.92
N GLU A 685 -4.84 -21.92 -20.27
CA GLU A 685 -3.48 -21.93 -19.72
C GLU A 685 -2.55 -22.91 -20.43
N LYS A 686 -3.02 -23.53 -21.52
CA LYS A 686 -2.33 -24.64 -22.17
C LYS A 686 -0.91 -24.31 -22.60
N GLN A 687 -0.66 -23.14 -23.18
CA GLN A 687 0.69 -22.71 -23.57
C GLN A 687 1.62 -22.54 -22.36
N ALA A 688 1.13 -21.95 -21.27
CA ALA A 688 1.90 -21.81 -20.03
C ALA A 688 2.19 -23.18 -19.38
N ALA A 689 1.22 -24.09 -19.42
CA ALA A 689 1.38 -25.47 -18.95
C ALA A 689 2.34 -26.27 -19.84
N GLU A 690 2.31 -26.09 -21.15
CA GLU A 690 3.27 -26.66 -22.11
C GLU A 690 4.70 -26.22 -21.82
N ASP A 691 4.93 -24.90 -21.71
CA ASP A 691 6.22 -24.34 -21.32
C ASP A 691 6.69 -24.92 -19.98
N GLY A 692 5.80 -25.00 -18.99
CA GLY A 692 6.11 -25.60 -17.69
C GLY A 692 6.48 -27.08 -17.78
N ARG A 693 5.79 -27.87 -18.59
CA ARG A 693 6.14 -29.28 -18.83
C ARG A 693 7.51 -29.43 -19.48
N ASP A 694 7.82 -28.57 -20.43
CA ASP A 694 9.10 -28.58 -21.15
C ASP A 694 10.26 -28.16 -20.24
N SER A 695 10.09 -27.08 -19.46
CA SER A 695 11.07 -26.67 -18.44
C SER A 695 11.28 -27.75 -17.38
N ILE A 696 10.21 -28.40 -16.90
CA ILE A 696 10.32 -29.52 -15.95
C ILE A 696 11.03 -30.72 -16.60
N ALA A 697 10.69 -31.06 -17.84
CA ALA A 697 11.35 -32.15 -18.56
C ALA A 697 12.85 -31.90 -18.68
N LYS A 698 13.23 -30.67 -19.04
CA LYS A 698 14.63 -30.28 -19.19
C LYS A 698 15.37 -30.24 -17.85
N ALA A 699 14.74 -29.70 -16.80
CA ALA A 699 15.28 -29.74 -15.45
C ALA A 699 15.49 -31.18 -14.96
N MET A 700 14.60 -32.11 -15.32
CA MET A 700 14.79 -33.54 -15.05
C MET A 700 15.96 -34.13 -15.85
N GLU A 701 16.25 -33.71 -17.08
CA GLU A 701 17.46 -34.19 -17.78
C GLU A 701 18.75 -33.84 -17.02
N TYR A 702 18.75 -32.71 -16.31
CA TYR A 702 19.84 -32.29 -15.45
C TYR A 702 19.91 -33.06 -14.13
N ILE A 703 18.77 -33.45 -13.54
CA ILE A 703 18.77 -34.18 -12.27
C ILE A 703 19.06 -35.67 -12.54
N PRO A 704 20.26 -36.19 -12.19
CA PRO A 704 20.65 -37.55 -12.54
C PRO A 704 19.71 -38.61 -11.94
N GLU A 705 19.40 -39.65 -12.70
CA GLU A 705 18.54 -40.77 -12.26
C GLU A 705 19.24 -41.67 -11.24
N LEU A 706 20.55 -41.88 -11.42
CA LEU A 706 21.42 -42.69 -10.58
C LEU A 706 22.79 -42.00 -10.55
N LEU A 707 23.32 -41.78 -9.36
CA LEU A 707 24.71 -41.34 -9.17
C LEU A 707 25.61 -42.58 -8.94
N PRO A 708 26.87 -42.60 -9.42
CA PRO A 708 27.77 -43.75 -9.26
C PRO A 708 27.91 -44.18 -7.80
N GLU A 709 27.82 -45.48 -7.50
CA GLU A 709 27.68 -46.03 -6.13
C GLU A 709 28.79 -45.62 -5.14
N SER A 710 29.95 -45.20 -5.61
CA SER A 710 31.03 -44.65 -4.80
C SER A 710 30.83 -43.16 -4.49
N PRO A 711 31.06 -42.69 -3.24
CA PRO A 711 31.10 -41.26 -2.96
C PRO A 711 32.15 -40.59 -3.85
N PRO A 712 31.91 -39.38 -4.38
CA PRO A 712 32.93 -38.70 -5.15
C PRO A 712 34.11 -38.37 -4.22
N GLU A 713 35.19 -39.14 -4.29
CA GLU A 713 36.45 -38.79 -3.65
C GLU A 713 37.08 -37.53 -4.28
N ALA A 714 36.57 -37.08 -5.44
CA ALA A 714 37.07 -35.94 -6.19
C ALA A 714 36.18 -34.68 -6.06
N PRO A 715 36.74 -33.51 -5.64
CA PRO A 715 36.03 -32.22 -5.59
C PRO A 715 35.32 -31.82 -6.90
N LYS A 716 35.84 -32.28 -8.04
CA LYS A 716 35.32 -31.96 -9.39
C LYS A 716 33.90 -32.49 -9.65
N GLU A 717 33.53 -33.63 -9.09
CA GLU A 717 32.21 -34.23 -9.34
C GLU A 717 31.11 -33.57 -8.49
N LYS A 718 31.44 -33.11 -7.27
CA LYS A 718 30.56 -32.26 -6.46
C LYS A 718 30.28 -30.93 -7.16
N ASP A 719 31.31 -30.29 -7.71
CA ASP A 719 31.18 -29.05 -8.48
C ASP A 719 30.33 -29.25 -9.75
N MET A 720 30.50 -30.37 -10.45
CA MET A 720 29.71 -30.71 -11.63
C MET A 720 28.23 -30.89 -11.29
N LEU A 721 27.91 -31.71 -10.28
CA LEU A 721 26.53 -31.94 -9.84
C LEU A 721 25.85 -30.64 -9.40
N ARG A 722 26.57 -29.78 -8.67
CA ARG A 722 26.10 -28.45 -8.28
C ARG A 722 25.78 -27.59 -9.49
N THR A 723 26.67 -27.51 -10.48
CA THR A 723 26.45 -26.71 -11.69
C THR A 723 25.22 -27.19 -12.44
N VAL A 724 25.02 -28.50 -12.53
CA VAL A 724 23.87 -29.10 -13.21
C VAL A 724 22.56 -28.85 -12.46
N LEU A 725 22.55 -28.99 -11.13
CA LEU A 725 21.37 -28.65 -10.31
C LEU A 725 21.04 -27.15 -10.36
N HIS A 726 22.05 -26.28 -10.43
CA HIS A 726 21.83 -24.86 -10.59
C HIS A 726 21.20 -24.52 -11.95
N LYS A 727 21.60 -25.20 -13.04
CA LYS A 727 20.90 -25.11 -14.35
C LYS A 727 19.42 -25.51 -14.21
N ALA A 728 19.14 -26.61 -13.49
CA ALA A 728 17.77 -27.05 -13.22
C ALA A 728 16.96 -26.02 -12.41
N GLN A 729 17.51 -25.49 -11.32
CA GLN A 729 16.89 -24.44 -10.50
C GLN A 729 16.51 -23.22 -11.36
N LEU A 730 17.46 -22.69 -12.12
CA LEU A 730 17.26 -21.51 -12.97
C LEU A 730 16.15 -21.73 -14.01
N LEU A 731 16.06 -22.92 -14.61
CA LEU A 731 14.98 -23.25 -15.55
C LEU A 731 13.60 -23.28 -14.89
N LEU A 732 13.50 -23.83 -13.67
CA LEU A 732 12.25 -23.88 -12.92
C LEU A 732 11.82 -22.47 -12.49
N GLU A 733 12.74 -21.66 -11.97
CA GLU A 733 12.49 -20.26 -11.60
C GLU A 733 12.10 -19.40 -12.81
N SER A 734 12.75 -19.59 -13.96
CA SER A 734 12.38 -18.94 -15.22
C SER A 734 10.93 -19.21 -15.61
N CYS A 735 10.49 -20.46 -15.48
CA CYS A 735 9.11 -20.84 -15.74
C CYS A 735 8.14 -20.13 -14.76
N VAL A 736 8.46 -20.13 -13.46
CA VAL A 736 7.68 -19.43 -12.43
C VAL A 736 7.53 -17.95 -12.76
N GLU A 737 8.64 -17.26 -13.04
CA GLU A 737 8.66 -15.83 -13.39
C GLU A 737 7.78 -15.55 -14.62
N THR A 738 7.90 -16.37 -15.66
CA THR A 738 7.16 -16.18 -16.92
C THR A 738 5.65 -16.27 -16.71
N VAL A 739 5.20 -17.32 -16.03
CA VAL A 739 3.77 -17.56 -15.81
C VAL A 739 3.19 -16.50 -14.88
N LEU A 740 3.91 -16.14 -13.81
CA LEU A 740 3.47 -15.10 -12.88
C LEU A 740 3.37 -13.74 -13.56
N ILE A 741 4.34 -13.32 -14.37
CA ILE A 741 4.28 -12.02 -15.06
C ILE A 741 3.10 -11.95 -16.03
N GLY A 742 2.80 -13.05 -16.73
CA GLY A 742 1.60 -13.14 -17.56
C GLY A 742 0.32 -12.97 -16.73
N LYS A 743 0.21 -13.72 -15.63
CA LYS A 743 -0.97 -13.69 -14.75
C LYS A 743 -1.16 -12.37 -14.00
N LEU A 744 -0.07 -11.78 -13.53
CA LEU A 744 -0.09 -10.50 -12.83
C LEU A 744 -0.52 -9.36 -13.75
N GLY A 745 -0.26 -9.47 -15.06
CA GLY A 745 -0.73 -8.52 -16.07
C GLY A 745 -2.13 -8.80 -16.63
N SER A 746 -2.88 -9.78 -16.10
CA SER A 746 -4.16 -10.24 -16.68
C SER A 746 -5.28 -10.39 -15.65
N PHE A 747 -5.30 -9.57 -14.59
CA PHE A 747 -6.40 -9.60 -13.63
C PHE A 747 -7.69 -9.05 -14.25
N GLU A 748 -8.81 -9.73 -13.98
CA GLU A 748 -10.15 -9.32 -14.46
C GLU A 748 -10.56 -7.94 -13.92
N VAL A 749 -10.08 -7.58 -12.72
CA VAL A 749 -10.28 -6.26 -12.10
C VAL A 749 -8.95 -5.51 -12.07
N PRO A 750 -8.89 -4.26 -12.57
CA PRO A 750 -7.68 -3.46 -12.50
C PRO A 750 -7.25 -3.22 -11.04
N VAL A 751 -6.15 -3.85 -10.65
CA VAL A 751 -5.52 -3.69 -9.32
C VAL A 751 -4.43 -2.62 -9.29
N ALA A 752 -4.31 -1.80 -10.34
CA ALA A 752 -3.41 -0.65 -10.42
C ALA A 752 -4.08 0.51 -11.15
N LYS A 753 -3.91 1.75 -10.65
CA LYS A 753 -4.47 2.97 -11.27
C LYS A 753 -3.97 3.11 -12.72
N PRO A 754 -4.84 3.49 -13.68
CA PRO A 754 -4.39 4.00 -14.97
C PRO A 754 -3.46 5.21 -14.78
N LEU A 755 -2.38 5.27 -15.55
CA LEU A 755 -1.51 6.45 -15.59
C LEU A 755 -2.19 7.59 -16.35
N GLY A 756 -2.83 7.29 -17.48
CA GLY A 756 -3.55 8.26 -18.31
C GLY A 756 -2.75 9.55 -18.48
N LYS A 757 -3.32 10.69 -18.07
CA LYS A 757 -2.71 12.03 -18.15
C LYS A 757 -1.39 12.20 -17.39
N LEU A 758 -1.10 11.35 -16.41
CA LEU A 758 0.18 11.39 -15.68
C LEU A 758 1.34 10.91 -16.55
N TRP A 759 1.05 10.12 -17.60
CA TRP A 759 2.06 9.63 -18.52
C TRP A 759 2.34 10.66 -19.62
N THR A 760 3.46 11.35 -19.48
CA THR A 760 3.94 12.43 -20.38
C THR A 760 5.10 11.98 -21.28
N PHE A 761 5.25 10.67 -21.48
CA PHE A 761 6.32 10.11 -22.32
C PHE A 761 5.74 9.61 -23.66
N PRO A 762 6.42 9.80 -24.81
CA PRO A 762 5.84 9.51 -26.14
C PRO A 762 5.79 8.02 -26.52
N SER A 763 6.27 7.13 -25.65
CA SER A 763 6.20 5.67 -25.76
C SER A 763 5.68 5.08 -24.45
N ASP A 764 5.15 3.86 -24.47
CA ASP A 764 4.82 3.08 -23.27
C ASP A 764 6.05 2.33 -22.69
N HIS A 765 7.20 2.44 -23.36
CA HIS A 765 8.50 2.01 -22.87
C HIS A 765 9.46 3.21 -22.69
N PRO A 766 10.10 3.39 -21.52
CA PRO A 766 11.30 4.22 -21.41
C PRO A 766 12.52 3.53 -22.08
N PRO A 767 13.45 4.30 -22.67
CA PRO A 767 14.70 3.74 -23.22
C PRO A 767 15.59 3.16 -22.10
N ILE A 768 16.42 2.18 -22.45
CA ILE A 768 17.46 1.62 -21.58
C ILE A 768 18.82 1.74 -22.23
N ALA A 769 19.86 1.87 -21.41
CA ALA A 769 21.21 2.04 -21.92
C ALA A 769 22.29 1.44 -21.02
N ALA A 770 23.45 1.18 -21.64
CA ALA A 770 24.62 0.65 -20.96
C ALA A 770 25.92 1.27 -21.51
N MET A 771 26.92 1.36 -20.63
CA MET A 771 28.31 1.56 -21.02
C MET A 771 28.96 0.20 -21.24
N LEU A 772 29.37 -0.07 -22.48
CA LEU A 772 30.19 -1.23 -22.81
C LEU A 772 31.65 -0.90 -22.59
N LYS A 773 32.43 -1.84 -22.01
CA LYS A 773 33.87 -1.70 -21.78
C LYS A 773 34.64 -2.94 -22.20
N LEU A 774 35.71 -2.76 -22.96
CA LEU A 774 36.66 -3.83 -23.30
C LEU A 774 38.09 -3.29 -23.17
N GLY A 775 38.79 -3.72 -22.13
CA GLY A 775 40.06 -3.10 -21.73
C GLY A 775 39.84 -1.65 -21.26
N GLU A 776 40.61 -0.71 -21.79
CA GLU A 776 40.48 0.73 -21.49
C GLU A 776 39.43 1.43 -22.37
N ASN A 777 38.92 0.76 -23.40
CA ASN A 777 37.99 1.35 -24.36
C ASN A 777 36.55 1.18 -23.90
N SER A 778 35.72 2.19 -24.15
CA SER A 778 34.30 2.16 -23.80
C SER A 778 33.42 2.80 -24.85
N ILE A 779 32.17 2.35 -24.94
CA ILE A 779 31.16 2.89 -25.86
C ILE A 779 29.77 2.83 -25.19
N LYS A 780 29.01 3.93 -25.29
CA LYS A 780 27.61 3.96 -24.85
C LYS A 780 26.70 3.36 -25.90
N VAL A 781 25.81 2.47 -25.46
CA VAL A 781 24.79 1.84 -26.30
C VAL A 781 23.41 1.95 -25.65
N ALA A 782 22.36 2.01 -26.47
CA ALA A 782 20.99 2.11 -25.99
C ALA A 782 20.01 1.26 -26.81
N SER A 783 18.89 0.88 -26.18
CA SER A 783 17.77 0.17 -26.80
C SER A 783 16.47 0.87 -26.43
N TRP A 784 15.55 1.02 -27.39
CA TRP A 784 14.25 1.64 -27.14
C TRP A 784 13.13 1.09 -28.05
N ASN A 785 12.11 0.50 -27.44
CA ASN A 785 10.82 0.27 -28.11
C ASN A 785 10.03 1.60 -28.21
N VAL A 786 9.85 2.10 -29.43
CA VAL A 786 9.18 3.39 -29.69
C VAL A 786 7.65 3.28 -29.81
N LEU A 787 7.10 2.07 -29.68
CA LEU A 787 5.68 1.74 -29.77
C LEU A 787 5.02 2.11 -31.09
N ASN A 788 4.74 1.08 -31.89
CA ASN A 788 4.12 1.25 -33.20
C ASN A 788 2.70 1.84 -33.14
N ARG A 789 2.33 2.69 -34.11
CA ARG A 789 0.95 3.21 -34.27
C ARG A 789 -0.11 2.10 -34.33
N ASN A 790 0.23 0.90 -34.82
CA ASN A 790 -0.72 -0.23 -34.88
C ASN A 790 -1.16 -0.75 -33.50
N TYR A 791 -0.42 -0.46 -32.44
CA TYR A 791 -0.77 -0.83 -31.07
C TYR A 791 -1.62 0.24 -30.35
N TYR A 792 -1.88 1.37 -31.00
CA TYR A 792 -2.68 2.45 -30.42
C TYR A 792 -4.10 2.00 -30.03
N LYS A 793 -4.68 1.06 -30.78
CA LYS A 793 -5.96 0.41 -30.43
C LYS A 793 -5.98 -0.23 -29.04
N TYR A 794 -4.84 -0.65 -28.51
CA TYR A 794 -4.71 -1.20 -27.16
C TYR A 794 -4.73 -0.10 -26.11
N ILE A 795 -4.17 1.08 -26.44
CA ILE A 795 -4.25 2.28 -25.60
C ILE A 795 -5.67 2.87 -25.62
N ASP A 796 -6.37 2.89 -26.75
CA ASP A 796 -7.75 3.41 -26.85
C ASP A 796 -8.78 2.57 -26.08
N LYS A 797 -8.57 1.25 -26.09
CA LYS A 797 -9.29 0.28 -25.25
C LYS A 797 -8.85 0.32 -23.79
N ASP A 798 -7.94 1.22 -23.46
CA ASP A 798 -7.29 1.43 -22.17
C ASP A 798 -6.58 0.19 -21.61
N THR A 799 -6.30 -0.85 -22.40
CA THR A 799 -5.70 -2.12 -21.92
C THR A 799 -4.31 -1.99 -21.28
N GLN A 800 -3.70 -0.80 -21.31
CA GLN A 800 -2.44 -0.46 -20.62
C GLN A 800 -2.59 0.61 -19.52
N GLY A 801 -3.79 1.20 -19.36
CA GLY A 801 -4.03 2.29 -18.42
C GLY A 801 -3.43 3.61 -18.93
N LEU A 802 -3.30 3.77 -20.24
CA LEU A 802 -2.65 4.89 -20.91
C LEU A 802 -3.63 5.74 -21.71
N LYS A 803 -4.94 5.46 -21.62
CA LYS A 803 -5.94 6.28 -22.27
C LYS A 803 -5.91 7.71 -21.75
N GLY A 804 -5.85 8.68 -22.65
CA GLY A 804 -5.72 10.10 -22.31
C GLY A 804 -4.32 10.49 -21.83
N SER A 805 -3.30 9.68 -22.08
CA SER A 805 -1.89 10.05 -21.92
C SER A 805 -1.41 10.98 -23.03
N GLU A 806 -0.22 11.52 -22.86
CA GLU A 806 0.40 12.35 -23.90
C GLU A 806 0.66 11.58 -25.20
N ILE A 807 0.87 10.26 -25.14
CA ILE A 807 0.90 9.38 -26.32
C ILE A 807 -0.37 9.58 -27.15
N THR A 808 -1.53 9.56 -26.48
CA THR A 808 -2.82 9.69 -27.16
C THR A 808 -3.05 11.08 -27.73
N MET A 809 -2.76 12.10 -26.92
CA MET A 809 -2.93 13.50 -27.34
C MET A 809 -2.02 13.85 -28.52
N GLN A 810 -0.76 13.42 -28.49
CA GLN A 810 0.20 13.66 -29.57
C GLN A 810 -0.13 12.87 -30.83
N HIS A 811 -0.66 11.64 -30.70
CA HIS A 811 -1.10 10.85 -31.86
C HIS A 811 -2.28 11.52 -32.57
N GLU A 812 -3.29 11.95 -31.82
CA GLU A 812 -4.46 12.68 -32.35
C GLU A 812 -4.06 14.01 -32.99
N ALA A 813 -3.09 14.72 -32.41
CA ALA A 813 -2.55 15.96 -32.95
C ALA A 813 -1.57 15.78 -34.13
N GLY A 814 -1.14 14.55 -34.42
CA GLY A 814 -0.15 14.26 -35.46
C GLY A 814 1.27 14.75 -35.14
N THR A 815 1.60 14.94 -33.85
CA THR A 815 2.90 15.49 -33.39
C THR A 815 3.80 14.45 -32.71
N ARG A 816 3.32 13.21 -32.54
CA ARG A 816 4.03 12.15 -31.79
C ARG A 816 5.38 11.79 -32.41
N GLU A 817 5.48 11.71 -33.73
CA GLU A 817 6.73 11.35 -34.43
C GLU A 817 7.82 12.37 -34.14
N SER A 818 7.49 13.66 -34.24
CA SER A 818 8.42 14.75 -33.96
C SER A 818 8.93 14.68 -32.52
N LYS A 819 8.07 14.29 -31.56
CA LYS A 819 8.45 14.12 -30.15
C LYS A 819 9.34 12.91 -29.92
N ILE A 820 9.10 11.80 -30.61
CA ILE A 820 10.00 10.63 -30.57
C ILE A 820 11.36 10.99 -31.17
N ILE A 821 11.38 11.67 -32.33
CA ILE A 821 12.61 12.10 -33.01
C ILE A 821 13.41 13.05 -32.11
N GLU A 822 12.76 14.03 -31.48
CA GLU A 822 13.39 14.95 -30.52
C GLU A 822 14.13 14.19 -29.41
N LYS A 823 13.50 13.15 -28.85
CA LYS A 823 14.14 12.30 -27.82
C LYS A 823 15.27 11.43 -28.37
N ILE A 824 15.17 10.94 -29.60
CA ILE A 824 16.27 10.20 -30.26
C ILE A 824 17.48 11.13 -30.47
N GLU A 825 17.25 12.35 -30.97
CA GLU A 825 18.31 13.34 -31.18
C GLU A 825 19.00 13.72 -29.86
N GLU A 826 18.23 13.89 -28.78
CA GLU A 826 18.75 14.16 -27.43
C GLU A 826 19.67 13.02 -26.94
N MET A 827 19.28 11.76 -27.17
CA MET A 827 20.15 10.61 -26.87
C MET A 827 21.43 10.64 -27.72
N LEU A 828 21.33 10.86 -29.02
CA LEU A 828 22.52 10.92 -29.89
C LEU A 828 23.49 12.05 -29.46
N GLN A 829 22.95 13.21 -29.05
CA GLN A 829 23.74 14.31 -28.47
C GLN A 829 24.42 13.94 -27.14
N ASN A 830 23.82 13.03 -26.36
CA ASN A 830 24.36 12.48 -25.12
C ASN A 830 25.39 11.35 -25.30
N ASP A 831 26.07 11.32 -26.47
CA ASP A 831 27.19 10.43 -26.78
C ASP A 831 26.79 8.94 -26.94
N PHE A 832 25.52 8.65 -27.23
CA PHE A 832 25.08 7.29 -27.58
C PHE A 832 25.53 6.90 -28.98
N ARG A 833 26.50 5.99 -29.08
CA ARG A 833 27.17 5.65 -30.36
C ARG A 833 26.51 4.54 -31.15
N ILE A 834 25.73 3.70 -30.49
CA ILE A 834 24.86 2.70 -31.12
C ILE A 834 23.51 2.75 -30.39
N LEU A 835 22.43 2.98 -31.13
CA LEU A 835 21.07 3.01 -30.63
C LEU A 835 20.21 2.06 -31.46
N CYS A 836 19.62 1.06 -30.80
CA CYS A 836 18.67 0.14 -31.40
C CYS A 836 17.24 0.58 -31.09
N LEU A 837 16.45 0.79 -32.13
CA LEU A 837 15.03 1.11 -32.01
C LEU A 837 14.20 -0.10 -32.42
N GLN A 838 13.17 -0.39 -31.64
CA GLN A 838 12.22 -1.47 -31.90
C GLN A 838 10.81 -0.96 -32.16
N GLU A 839 10.04 -1.75 -32.92
CA GLU A 839 8.66 -1.43 -33.31
C GLU A 839 8.48 -0.14 -34.12
N CYS A 840 9.49 0.26 -34.88
CA CYS A 840 9.40 1.38 -35.80
C CYS A 840 8.40 1.12 -36.94
N TRP A 841 7.86 2.19 -37.52
CA TRP A 841 7.01 2.15 -38.72
C TRP A 841 7.62 3.01 -39.83
N PRO A 842 7.28 2.76 -41.11
CA PRO A 842 7.92 3.42 -42.24
C PRO A 842 7.92 4.95 -42.18
N GLU A 843 6.80 5.55 -41.76
CA GLU A 843 6.65 7.01 -41.69
C GLU A 843 7.57 7.65 -40.63
N LEU A 844 7.75 7.01 -39.47
CA LEU A 844 8.70 7.48 -38.45
C LEU A 844 10.13 7.39 -38.97
N LEU A 845 10.50 6.26 -39.60
CA LEU A 845 11.86 6.07 -40.12
C LEU A 845 12.19 7.05 -41.24
N GLN A 846 11.22 7.39 -42.09
CA GLN A 846 11.40 8.39 -43.14
C GLN A 846 11.67 9.77 -42.54
N GLN A 847 10.83 10.22 -41.58
CA GLN A 847 11.03 11.52 -40.92
C GLN A 847 12.32 11.58 -40.10
N LEU A 848 12.67 10.47 -39.42
CA LEU A 848 13.92 10.38 -38.67
C LEU A 848 15.13 10.46 -39.61
N ARG A 849 15.08 9.80 -40.78
CA ARG A 849 16.14 9.89 -41.78
C ARG A 849 16.33 11.33 -42.27
N GLU A 850 15.24 12.02 -42.60
CA GLU A 850 15.28 13.42 -43.03
C GLU A 850 15.86 14.33 -41.94
N ALA A 851 15.45 14.14 -40.68
CA ALA A 851 15.97 14.92 -39.55
C ALA A 851 17.48 14.67 -39.32
N LEU A 852 17.93 13.41 -39.38
CA LEU A 852 19.34 13.07 -39.22
C LEU A 852 20.19 13.59 -40.38
N GLU A 853 19.74 13.48 -41.63
CA GLU A 853 20.46 14.01 -42.79
C GLU A 853 20.62 15.53 -42.73
N GLU A 854 19.62 16.25 -42.19
CA GLU A 854 19.66 17.70 -42.02
C GLU A 854 20.56 18.13 -40.83
N ARG A 855 20.45 17.44 -39.69
CA ARG A 855 20.97 17.95 -38.40
C ARG A 855 22.15 17.17 -37.82
N GLN A 856 22.31 15.91 -38.20
CA GLN A 856 23.34 14.98 -37.68
C GLN A 856 23.85 14.03 -38.80
N PRO A 857 24.45 14.56 -39.89
CA PRO A 857 24.82 13.78 -41.07
C PRO A 857 25.86 12.67 -40.79
N GLU A 858 26.58 12.74 -39.67
CA GLU A 858 27.50 11.71 -39.18
C GLU A 858 26.81 10.44 -38.66
N VAL A 859 25.51 10.53 -38.33
CA VAL A 859 24.69 9.41 -37.86
C VAL A 859 24.13 8.66 -39.05
N GLN A 860 24.41 7.36 -39.12
CA GLN A 860 23.84 6.48 -40.13
C GLN A 860 22.76 5.58 -39.53
N MET A 861 21.78 5.22 -40.35
CA MET A 861 20.68 4.34 -39.98
C MET A 861 20.60 3.10 -40.89
N ARG A 862 20.38 1.92 -40.29
CA ARG A 862 20.08 0.65 -40.98
C ARG A 862 18.77 0.08 -40.46
N CYS A 863 17.92 -0.45 -41.35
CA CYS A 863 16.57 -0.91 -41.02
C CYS A 863 16.33 -2.33 -41.55
N SER A 864 15.46 -3.09 -40.89
CA SER A 864 15.22 -4.51 -41.19
C SER A 864 14.30 -4.82 -42.39
N GLY A 865 13.75 -3.83 -43.08
CA GLY A 865 12.90 -4.01 -44.27
C GLY A 865 11.85 -2.92 -44.45
N GLU A 866 10.80 -3.17 -45.26
CA GLU A 866 9.64 -2.28 -45.49
C GLU A 866 8.39 -2.66 -44.65
N ASP A 867 8.53 -3.61 -43.72
CA ASP A 867 7.43 -4.10 -42.89
C ASP A 867 6.93 -3.05 -41.87
N LYS A 868 5.72 -3.24 -41.34
CA LYS A 868 5.12 -2.27 -40.41
C LYS A 868 5.72 -2.24 -39.01
N ASN A 869 6.50 -3.24 -38.61
CA ASN A 869 7.14 -3.34 -37.28
C ASN A 869 8.65 -3.56 -37.47
N GLN A 870 9.35 -2.51 -37.89
CA GLN A 870 10.77 -2.53 -38.24
C GLN A 870 11.66 -2.42 -37.00
N GLU A 871 12.84 -3.04 -37.10
CA GLU A 871 13.97 -2.75 -36.22
C GLU A 871 14.90 -1.76 -36.95
N ALA A 872 15.42 -0.78 -36.23
CA ALA A 872 16.39 0.17 -36.74
C ALA A 872 17.64 0.25 -35.85
N ILE A 873 18.81 0.43 -36.46
CA ILE A 873 20.07 0.63 -35.77
C ILE A 873 20.66 1.95 -36.25
N LEU A 874 20.79 2.89 -35.33
CA LEU A 874 21.47 4.17 -35.53
C LEU A 874 22.89 4.09 -34.97
N PHE A 875 23.85 4.65 -35.68
CA PHE A 875 25.23 4.65 -35.22
C PHE A 875 26.04 5.84 -35.76
N HIS A 876 27.00 6.27 -34.95
CA HIS A 876 27.94 7.34 -35.26
C HIS A 876 29.12 6.82 -36.10
N SER A 877 29.18 7.23 -37.37
CA SER A 877 30.15 6.71 -38.35
C SER A 877 31.61 7.15 -38.10
N ASP A 878 31.80 8.17 -37.28
CA ASP A 878 33.08 8.68 -36.79
C ASP A 878 33.68 7.83 -35.64
N HIS A 879 32.86 7.09 -34.90
CA HIS A 879 33.30 6.25 -33.78
C HIS A 879 33.28 4.75 -34.08
N VAL A 880 32.35 4.29 -34.91
CA VAL A 880 32.21 2.89 -35.30
C VAL A 880 32.07 2.76 -36.81
N TYR A 881 32.87 1.86 -37.40
CA TYR A 881 32.80 1.57 -38.82
C TYR A 881 31.89 0.37 -39.06
N PHE A 882 30.74 0.62 -39.69
CA PHE A 882 29.79 -0.42 -40.06
C PHE A 882 30.38 -1.38 -41.11
N ARG A 883 30.25 -2.69 -40.88
CA ARG A 883 30.73 -3.74 -41.80
C ARG A 883 29.58 -4.33 -42.59
N GLU A 884 28.63 -4.94 -41.89
CA GLU A 884 27.50 -5.64 -42.49
C GLU A 884 26.31 -5.70 -41.55
N CYS A 885 25.15 -5.99 -42.12
CA CYS A 885 23.89 -6.20 -41.41
C CYS A 885 23.17 -7.39 -42.04
N ILE A 886 22.74 -8.33 -41.20
CA ILE A 886 22.09 -9.58 -41.58
C ILE A 886 20.73 -9.63 -40.89
N HIS A 887 19.69 -10.01 -41.65
CA HIS A 887 18.33 -10.11 -41.15
C HIS A 887 17.86 -11.57 -41.19
N PHE A 888 17.60 -12.13 -40.01
CA PHE A 888 17.08 -13.49 -39.86
C PHE A 888 15.56 -13.46 -39.89
N HIS A 889 15.00 -13.64 -41.09
CA HIS A 889 13.56 -13.75 -41.29
C HIS A 889 13.05 -15.12 -40.83
N ARG A 890 11.77 -15.18 -40.40
CA ARG A 890 11.12 -16.42 -39.93
C ARG A 890 11.85 -17.07 -38.74
N ALA A 891 12.56 -16.28 -37.94
CA ALA A 891 13.13 -16.74 -36.67
C ALA A 891 12.04 -17.26 -35.73
N PHE A 892 10.81 -16.75 -35.87
CA PHE A 892 9.65 -17.14 -35.07
C PHE A 892 8.58 -17.82 -35.92
N ARG A 893 8.15 -19.03 -35.55
CA ARG A 893 7.17 -19.80 -36.35
C ARG A 893 5.78 -19.19 -36.32
N GLU A 894 5.36 -18.73 -35.16
CA GLU A 894 4.02 -18.16 -34.93
C GLU A 894 3.92 -16.70 -35.40
N ASN A 895 5.06 -16.02 -35.58
CA ASN A 895 5.10 -14.65 -36.07
C ASN A 895 6.25 -14.45 -37.06
N SER A 896 6.08 -15.00 -38.27
CA SER A 896 7.10 -14.99 -39.33
C SER A 896 7.56 -13.60 -39.79
N LYS A 897 6.83 -12.54 -39.39
CA LYS A 897 7.14 -11.14 -39.70
C LYS A 897 8.13 -10.51 -38.73
N LYS A 898 8.30 -11.07 -37.53
CA LYS A 898 9.32 -10.59 -36.59
C LYS A 898 10.69 -11.09 -37.05
N VAL A 899 11.69 -10.21 -36.94
CA VAL A 899 13.04 -10.40 -37.49
C VAL A 899 14.05 -10.25 -36.35
N VAL A 900 15.10 -11.08 -36.39
CA VAL A 900 16.30 -10.85 -35.58
C VAL A 900 17.32 -10.17 -36.49
N THR A 901 17.79 -8.99 -36.10
CA THR A 901 18.77 -8.23 -36.88
C THR A 901 20.13 -8.29 -36.21
N GLU A 902 21.13 -8.71 -36.96
CA GLU A 902 22.53 -8.74 -36.56
C GLU A 902 23.29 -7.68 -37.35
N ALA A 903 24.10 -6.86 -36.67
CA ALA A 903 24.96 -5.87 -37.29
C ALA A 903 26.38 -5.95 -36.73
N HIS A 904 27.37 -5.80 -37.60
CA HIS A 904 28.78 -5.87 -37.24
C HIS A 904 29.43 -4.49 -37.34
N PHE A 905 30.10 -4.08 -36.27
CA PHE A 905 30.75 -2.79 -36.15
C PHE A 905 32.22 -2.96 -35.83
N GLN A 906 33.09 -2.28 -36.57
CA GLN A 906 34.50 -2.17 -36.25
C GLN A 906 34.74 -0.91 -35.42
N HIS A 907 35.11 -1.08 -34.16
CA HIS A 907 35.53 0.01 -33.27
C HIS A 907 37.06 0.08 -33.19
N ALA A 908 37.62 1.29 -33.16
CA ALA A 908 39.06 1.52 -33.21
C ALA A 908 39.83 0.83 -32.05
N GLY A 909 39.23 0.78 -30.86
CA GLY A 909 39.84 0.17 -29.68
C GLY A 909 39.26 -1.18 -29.23
N MET A 910 38.02 -1.51 -29.63
CA MET A 910 37.34 -2.74 -29.18
C MET A 910 37.39 -3.86 -30.23
N GLY A 911 37.84 -3.56 -31.46
CA GLY A 911 37.83 -4.52 -32.54
C GLY A 911 36.45 -4.68 -33.17
N LEU A 912 36.16 -5.87 -33.68
CA LEU A 912 34.86 -6.20 -34.26
C LEU A 912 33.85 -6.50 -33.14
N LEU A 913 32.74 -5.77 -33.12
CA LEU A 913 31.63 -5.87 -32.18
C LEU A 913 30.39 -6.31 -32.94
N ARG A 914 29.71 -7.35 -32.46
CA ARG A 914 28.43 -7.81 -33.00
C ARG A 914 27.29 -7.25 -32.14
N VAL A 915 26.32 -6.62 -32.77
CA VAL A 915 25.11 -6.12 -32.13
C VAL A 915 23.92 -6.89 -32.68
N VAL A 916 23.09 -7.43 -31.80
CA VAL A 916 21.85 -8.13 -32.15
C VAL A 916 20.67 -7.37 -31.56
N THR A 917 19.63 -7.12 -32.34
CA THR A 917 18.39 -6.47 -31.92
C THR A 917 17.17 -7.23 -32.44
N THR A 918 16.10 -7.25 -31.66
CA THR A 918 14.81 -7.81 -32.04
C THR A 918 13.71 -7.30 -31.12
N HIS A 919 12.46 -7.37 -31.59
CA HIS A 919 11.27 -7.35 -30.76
C HIS A 919 10.57 -8.72 -30.77
N LEU A 920 10.52 -9.39 -29.63
CA LEU A 920 9.87 -10.70 -29.51
C LEU A 920 8.33 -10.63 -29.59
N PRO A 921 7.62 -11.68 -30.01
CA PRO A 921 6.14 -11.70 -30.01
C PRO A 921 5.55 -11.55 -28.59
N GLY A 922 4.39 -10.88 -28.48
CA GLY A 922 3.86 -10.33 -27.22
C GLY A 922 3.23 -11.30 -26.19
N ALA A 923 3.35 -12.62 -26.37
CA ALA A 923 2.94 -13.56 -25.31
C ALA A 923 4.18 -13.92 -24.47
N PRO A 924 4.15 -13.75 -23.13
CA PRO A 924 5.30 -14.08 -22.29
C PRO A 924 5.59 -15.58 -22.27
N PHE A 925 4.58 -16.41 -22.53
CA PHE A 925 4.66 -17.86 -22.66
C PHE A 925 4.58 -18.31 -24.13
N GLY A 926 5.17 -19.46 -24.43
CA GLY A 926 5.20 -20.07 -25.75
C GLY A 926 6.61 -20.22 -26.33
N ARG A 927 6.66 -20.69 -27.58
CA ARG A 927 7.90 -21.13 -28.24
C ARG A 927 8.87 -20.02 -28.56
N ALA A 928 8.43 -18.77 -28.62
CA ALA A 928 9.24 -17.64 -29.07
C ALA A 928 10.52 -17.46 -28.24
N ARG A 929 10.49 -17.68 -26.92
CA ARG A 929 11.68 -17.66 -26.05
C ARG A 929 12.74 -18.66 -26.48
N LYS A 930 12.30 -19.89 -26.71
CA LYS A 930 13.16 -20.99 -27.14
C LYS A 930 13.67 -20.78 -28.56
N GLU A 931 12.79 -20.39 -29.48
CA GLU A 931 13.14 -20.06 -30.86
C GLU A 931 14.16 -18.90 -30.93
N PHE A 932 14.04 -17.91 -30.06
CA PHE A 932 15.03 -16.85 -29.92
C PHE A 932 16.36 -17.37 -29.37
N ALA A 933 16.36 -18.18 -28.30
CA ALA A 933 17.58 -18.77 -27.76
C ALA A 933 18.29 -19.66 -28.80
N ASP A 934 17.55 -20.49 -29.53
CA ASP A 934 18.03 -21.31 -30.64
C ASP A 934 18.63 -20.43 -31.75
N CYS A 935 17.97 -19.33 -32.11
CA CYS A 935 18.43 -18.38 -33.13
C CYS A 935 19.73 -17.69 -32.71
N ILE A 936 19.80 -17.18 -31.47
CA ILE A 936 21.01 -16.55 -30.91
C ILE A 936 22.16 -17.57 -30.87
N ALA A 937 21.90 -18.79 -30.40
CA ALA A 937 22.88 -19.87 -30.39
C ALA A 937 23.41 -20.16 -31.81
N GLY A 938 22.53 -20.13 -32.82
CA GLY A 938 22.90 -20.22 -34.24
C GLY A 938 23.79 -19.08 -34.72
N ILE A 939 23.43 -17.83 -34.37
CA ILE A 939 24.18 -16.62 -34.75
C ILE A 939 25.59 -16.65 -34.15
N VAL A 940 25.74 -17.03 -32.88
CA VAL A 940 27.03 -17.03 -32.16
C VAL A 940 27.84 -18.31 -32.35
N LYS A 941 27.30 -19.30 -33.06
CA LYS A 941 27.96 -20.60 -33.23
C LYS A 941 29.27 -20.46 -34.02
N GLY A 942 30.37 -20.89 -33.40
CA GLY A 942 31.67 -20.99 -34.08
C GLY A 942 32.50 -19.71 -34.12
N GLU A 943 31.96 -18.56 -33.72
CA GLU A 943 32.66 -17.28 -33.72
C GLU A 943 32.70 -16.66 -32.32
N LYS A 944 33.91 -16.51 -31.76
CA LYS A 944 34.15 -15.85 -30.46
C LYS A 944 34.25 -14.33 -30.65
N LEU A 945 33.18 -13.72 -31.17
CA LEU A 945 33.08 -12.26 -31.31
C LEU A 945 32.37 -11.68 -30.08
N PRO A 946 32.83 -10.53 -29.54
CA PRO A 946 32.10 -9.82 -28.51
C PRO A 946 30.72 -9.47 -29.07
N THR A 947 29.67 -9.98 -28.42
CA THR A 947 28.30 -9.83 -28.90
C THR A 947 27.47 -9.10 -27.85
N VAL A 948 26.67 -8.13 -28.29
CA VAL A 948 25.73 -7.40 -27.43
C VAL A 948 24.33 -7.53 -27.99
N LEU A 949 23.40 -7.94 -27.14
CA LEU A 949 21.98 -7.97 -27.39
C LEU A 949 21.36 -6.66 -26.88
N LEU A 950 20.62 -5.95 -27.74
CA LEU A 950 19.87 -4.73 -27.44
C LEU A 950 18.44 -4.94 -27.95
N ALA A 951 17.51 -5.38 -27.10
CA ALA A 951 16.23 -5.90 -27.58
C ALA A 951 15.06 -5.69 -26.60
N ASP A 952 13.86 -5.59 -27.15
CA ASP A 952 12.61 -5.82 -26.39
C ASP A 952 12.26 -7.30 -26.46
N LEU A 953 12.47 -7.98 -25.34
CA LEU A 953 12.26 -9.42 -25.27
C LEU A 953 10.82 -9.79 -24.90
N ASN A 954 9.94 -8.86 -24.51
CA ASN A 954 8.60 -9.15 -23.97
C ASN A 954 8.56 -10.05 -22.71
N PHE A 955 9.71 -10.43 -22.15
CA PHE A 955 9.87 -11.19 -20.91
C PHE A 955 11.13 -10.75 -20.16
N PRO A 956 11.22 -10.96 -18.83
CA PRO A 956 12.40 -10.57 -18.08
C PRO A 956 13.62 -11.41 -18.42
N GLU A 957 14.80 -10.84 -18.14
CA GLU A 957 16.10 -11.51 -18.26
C GLU A 957 16.11 -12.90 -17.61
N LYS A 958 15.48 -13.04 -16.44
CA LYS A 958 15.34 -14.32 -15.71
C LYS A 958 14.60 -15.39 -16.50
N ALA A 959 13.69 -15.01 -17.41
CA ALA A 959 12.92 -15.93 -18.22
C ALA A 959 13.71 -16.51 -19.41
N ILE A 960 14.80 -15.87 -19.83
CA ILE A 960 15.56 -16.24 -21.05
C ILE A 960 17.00 -16.65 -20.79
N GLN A 961 17.63 -16.10 -19.75
CA GLN A 961 18.99 -16.44 -19.37
C GLN A 961 19.21 -17.97 -19.26
N PRO A 962 18.30 -18.75 -18.65
CA PRO A 962 18.52 -20.19 -18.51
C PRO A 962 18.45 -20.94 -19.85
N LEU A 963 17.68 -20.44 -20.81
CA LEU A 963 17.61 -21.02 -22.16
C LEU A 963 18.87 -20.73 -22.98
N LEU A 964 19.45 -19.54 -22.82
CA LEU A 964 20.74 -19.22 -23.45
C LEU A 964 21.89 -20.04 -22.82
N LEU A 965 21.86 -20.24 -21.49
CA LEU A 965 22.81 -21.11 -20.79
C LEU A 965 22.67 -22.60 -21.15
N ASP A 966 21.48 -23.03 -21.58
CA ASP A 966 21.22 -24.39 -22.10
C ASP A 966 22.02 -24.67 -23.38
N HIS A 967 22.30 -23.62 -24.17
CA HIS A 967 23.17 -23.66 -25.35
C HIS A 967 24.66 -23.43 -25.04
N ASP A 968 25.04 -23.49 -23.76
CA ASP A 968 26.39 -23.22 -23.27
C ASP A 968 26.93 -21.83 -23.70
N LEU A 969 26.03 -20.86 -23.84
CA LEU A 969 26.40 -19.46 -24.11
C LEU A 969 26.79 -18.76 -22.82
N ASP A 970 27.94 -18.10 -22.83
CA ASP A 970 28.40 -17.25 -21.75
C ASP A 970 27.70 -15.88 -21.85
N VAL A 971 26.55 -15.76 -21.18
CA VAL A 971 25.68 -14.58 -21.25
C VAL A 971 25.59 -13.84 -19.91
N SER A 972 25.75 -12.52 -19.96
CA SER A 972 25.56 -11.62 -18.82
C SER A 972 24.56 -10.53 -19.19
N PHE A 973 23.40 -10.53 -18.54
CA PHE A 973 22.43 -9.45 -18.64
C PHE A 973 22.86 -8.24 -17.80
N VAL A 974 22.64 -7.05 -18.34
CA VAL A 974 22.85 -5.77 -17.66
C VAL A 974 21.66 -5.51 -16.76
N ARG A 975 21.90 -5.25 -15.47
CA ARG A 975 20.84 -4.96 -14.51
C ARG A 975 20.27 -3.56 -14.73
N THR A 976 19.25 -3.43 -15.57
CA THR A 976 18.53 -2.15 -15.72
C THR A 976 17.89 -1.76 -14.38
N PRO A 977 18.14 -0.54 -13.85
CA PRO A 977 17.74 -0.14 -12.49
C PRO A 977 16.27 0.33 -12.38
N TYR A 978 15.48 0.12 -13.43
CA TYR A 978 14.08 0.52 -13.48
C TYR A 978 13.25 -0.38 -14.42
N PRO A 979 11.91 -0.40 -14.23
CA PRO A 979 10.99 -1.09 -15.13
C PRO A 979 10.89 -0.41 -16.49
N THR A 980 10.59 -1.18 -17.55
CA THR A 980 10.72 -0.73 -18.93
C THR A 980 9.42 -0.82 -19.74
N ASN A 981 8.31 -1.28 -19.16
CA ASN A 981 7.02 -1.36 -19.86
C ASN A 981 5.81 -1.14 -18.94
N ILE A 982 4.74 -0.61 -19.52
CA ILE A 982 3.44 -0.37 -18.89
C ILE A 982 2.40 -1.43 -19.27
N CYS A 983 1.75 -2.01 -18.27
CA CYS A 983 0.65 -2.96 -18.44
C CYS A 983 -0.51 -2.62 -17.47
N GLN A 984 -1.75 -2.54 -17.96
CA GLN A 984 -2.92 -2.21 -17.13
C GLN A 984 -3.21 -3.35 -16.18
N GLY A 985 -3.55 -3.02 -14.93
CA GLY A 985 -3.85 -4.03 -13.92
C GLY A 985 -2.63 -4.86 -13.50
N SER A 986 -1.44 -4.59 -14.05
CA SER A 986 -0.24 -5.29 -13.60
C SER A 986 0.22 -4.77 -12.25
N LEU A 987 0.33 -5.69 -11.29
CA LEU A 987 0.95 -5.43 -10.00
C LEU A 987 2.48 -5.27 -10.13
N LEU A 988 3.07 -5.69 -11.26
CA LEU A 988 4.49 -5.57 -11.56
C LEU A 988 4.71 -4.74 -12.84
N PRO A 989 5.43 -3.63 -12.79
CA PRO A 989 5.94 -3.03 -14.01
C PRO A 989 7.03 -3.96 -14.57
N LYS A 990 6.96 -4.26 -15.87
CA LYS A 990 7.79 -5.32 -16.46
C LYS A 990 9.14 -4.75 -16.90
N ARG A 991 10.23 -5.49 -16.69
CA ARG A 991 11.55 -5.23 -17.28
C ARG A 991 11.74 -6.18 -18.45
N ILE A 992 11.24 -5.79 -19.62
CA ILE A 992 11.23 -6.63 -20.83
C ILE A 992 12.22 -6.16 -21.88
N ASP A 993 12.65 -4.91 -21.80
CA ASP A 993 13.78 -4.40 -22.55
C ASP A 993 15.06 -4.87 -21.86
N SER A 994 15.95 -5.49 -22.64
CA SER A 994 17.13 -6.17 -22.14
C SER A 994 18.38 -5.75 -22.90
N ILE A 995 19.46 -5.55 -22.14
CA ILE A 995 20.82 -5.47 -22.67
C ILE A 995 21.59 -6.68 -22.14
N ALA A 996 22.22 -7.45 -23.03
CA ALA A 996 23.05 -8.58 -22.61
C ALA A 996 24.35 -8.63 -23.39
N VAL A 997 25.41 -9.12 -22.76
CA VAL A 997 26.69 -9.42 -23.40
C VAL A 997 26.83 -10.93 -23.54
N ILE A 998 27.22 -11.41 -24.72
CA ILE A 998 27.49 -12.81 -25.01
C ILE A 998 28.93 -12.95 -25.48
N ASN A 999 29.59 -14.05 -25.09
CA ASN A 999 30.98 -14.36 -25.43
C ASN A 999 31.94 -13.25 -24.99
N HIS A 1000 32.01 -12.97 -23.68
CA HIS A 1000 32.74 -11.80 -23.20
C HIS A 1000 34.24 -11.82 -23.48
N GLU A 1001 34.89 -12.98 -23.66
CA GLU A 1001 36.36 -13.02 -23.71
C GLU A 1001 36.93 -13.01 -25.13
N VAL A 1002 37.64 -11.91 -25.46
CA VAL A 1002 38.39 -11.78 -26.71
C VAL A 1002 39.81 -11.35 -26.40
N LYS A 1003 40.78 -12.15 -26.84
CA LYS A 1003 42.23 -11.92 -26.61
C LYS A 1003 42.59 -11.68 -25.13
N GLY A 1004 41.90 -12.34 -24.19
CA GLY A 1004 42.14 -12.22 -22.75
C GLY A 1004 41.48 -11.00 -22.07
N ALA A 1005 40.77 -10.15 -22.81
CA ALA A 1005 39.96 -9.08 -22.25
C ALA A 1005 38.47 -9.46 -22.28
N LYS A 1006 37.75 -9.14 -21.20
CA LYS A 1006 36.30 -9.40 -21.10
C LYS A 1006 35.49 -8.16 -21.45
N LEU A 1007 34.53 -8.28 -22.37
CA LEU A 1007 33.52 -7.28 -22.63
C LEU A 1007 32.59 -7.20 -21.43
N GLN A 1008 32.56 -6.04 -20.79
CA GLN A 1008 31.71 -5.75 -19.65
C GLN A 1008 30.65 -4.74 -20.09
N ALA A 1009 29.48 -4.80 -19.45
CA ALA A 1009 28.44 -3.81 -19.64
C ALA A 1009 27.91 -3.35 -18.29
N THR A 1010 27.76 -2.04 -18.12
CA THR A 1010 27.25 -1.41 -16.91
C THR A 1010 26.04 -0.57 -17.26
N ALA A 1011 24.91 -0.80 -16.57
CA ALA A 1011 23.69 -0.03 -16.80
C ALA A 1011 23.92 1.46 -16.53
N LEU A 1012 23.32 2.32 -17.34
CA LEU A 1012 23.24 3.74 -17.07
C LEU A 1012 21.99 4.03 -16.21
N LYS A 1013 22.03 5.09 -15.41
CA LYS A 1013 20.85 5.55 -14.66
C LYS A 1013 19.90 6.29 -15.59
N ALA A 1014 18.64 6.44 -15.19
CA ALA A 1014 17.62 7.08 -16.02
C ALA A 1014 18.05 8.50 -16.46
N GLU A 1015 18.59 9.28 -15.53
CA GLU A 1015 19.13 10.63 -15.78
C GLU A 1015 20.37 10.66 -16.70
N ASP A 1016 21.09 9.54 -16.86
CA ASP A 1016 22.23 9.43 -17.78
C ASP A 1016 21.81 8.96 -19.18
N VAL A 1017 20.56 8.50 -19.33
CA VAL A 1017 20.00 8.05 -20.62
C VAL A 1017 19.32 9.20 -21.35
N LEU A 1018 18.49 9.97 -20.65
CA LEU A 1018 17.69 11.04 -21.23
C LEU A 1018 17.27 12.02 -20.12
N ASP A 1019 17.31 13.32 -20.40
CA ASP A 1019 16.89 14.34 -19.45
C ASP A 1019 15.37 14.23 -19.20
N GLY A 1020 14.98 14.28 -17.92
CA GLY A 1020 13.59 14.12 -17.48
C GLY A 1020 13.09 12.66 -17.44
N LEU A 1021 13.93 11.67 -17.75
CA LEU A 1021 13.53 10.26 -17.70
C LEU A 1021 13.37 9.74 -16.27
N ARG A 1022 14.09 10.34 -15.31
CA ARG A 1022 13.99 9.96 -13.90
C ARG A 1022 12.57 10.11 -13.37
N GLU A 1023 11.86 11.17 -13.73
CA GLU A 1023 10.49 11.45 -13.34
C GLU A 1023 9.52 10.40 -13.90
N VAL A 1024 9.74 9.98 -15.15
CA VAL A 1024 8.97 8.91 -15.81
C VAL A 1024 9.18 7.58 -15.09
N VAL A 1025 10.44 7.27 -14.76
CA VAL A 1025 10.82 6.06 -14.02
C VAL A 1025 10.27 6.05 -12.59
N ASP A 1026 10.34 7.17 -11.89
CA ASP A 1026 9.81 7.33 -10.53
C ASP A 1026 8.27 7.20 -10.53
N LEU A 1027 7.59 7.68 -11.58
CA LEU A 1027 6.16 7.44 -11.79
C LEU A 1027 5.83 5.95 -12.00
N LEU A 1028 6.64 5.21 -12.78
CA LEU A 1028 6.46 3.76 -12.94
C LEU A 1028 6.69 3.00 -11.62
N LYS A 1029 7.71 3.38 -10.85
CA LYS A 1029 8.02 2.78 -9.55
C LYS A 1029 6.89 3.03 -8.54
N SER A 1030 6.42 4.27 -8.43
CA SER A 1030 5.34 4.64 -7.50
C SER A 1030 4.01 3.93 -7.80
N ARG A 1031 3.71 3.61 -9.07
CA ARG A 1031 2.52 2.81 -9.45
C ARG A 1031 2.47 1.44 -8.78
N SER A 1032 3.62 0.89 -8.40
CA SER A 1032 3.78 -0.43 -7.77
C SER A 1032 3.66 -0.38 -6.25
N ALA A 1033 3.92 0.79 -5.65
CA ALA A 1033 4.06 0.97 -4.20
C ALA A 1033 2.96 1.83 -3.56
N GLU A 1034 2.31 2.74 -4.31
CA GLU A 1034 1.39 3.71 -3.74
C GLU A 1034 -0.08 3.24 -3.71
N PRO A 1035 -0.79 3.45 -2.59
CA PRO A 1035 -2.23 3.22 -2.53
C PRO A 1035 -2.97 4.19 -3.46
N TRP A 1036 -3.84 3.65 -4.31
CA TRP A 1036 -4.88 4.42 -4.98
C TRP A 1036 -6.10 4.49 -4.07
N THR A 1037 -6.42 5.68 -3.58
CA THR A 1037 -7.74 5.97 -3.03
C THR A 1037 -8.64 6.46 -4.17
N PRO A 1038 -9.87 5.92 -4.32
CA PRO A 1038 -10.85 6.38 -5.31
C PRO A 1038 -11.18 7.89 -5.22
N THR A 1039 -10.82 8.56 -4.12
CA THR A 1039 -11.02 9.99 -3.89
C THR A 1039 -9.94 10.91 -4.50
N ARG A 1040 -8.82 10.37 -5.02
CA ARG A 1040 -7.69 11.18 -5.57
C ARG A 1040 -7.89 11.72 -7.00
N TYR A 1041 -9.12 11.83 -7.48
CA TYR A 1041 -9.44 12.53 -8.74
C TYR A 1041 -10.72 13.38 -8.54
N GLN A 1042 -10.61 14.48 -7.81
CA GLN A 1042 -11.49 15.61 -8.10
C GLN A 1042 -10.99 16.27 -9.38
N SER A 1043 -11.91 16.49 -10.30
CA SER A 1043 -11.73 17.20 -11.56
C SER A 1043 -10.97 18.52 -11.35
N ASP A 1044 -9.74 18.61 -11.85
CA ASP A 1044 -9.12 19.90 -12.12
C ASP A 1044 -9.97 20.62 -13.18
N LYS A 1045 -10.84 21.51 -12.70
CA LYS A 1045 -11.37 22.61 -13.51
C LYS A 1045 -10.21 23.57 -13.75
N VAL A 1046 -9.54 23.41 -14.88
CA VAL A 1046 -8.75 24.49 -15.48
C VAL A 1046 -9.73 25.60 -15.83
N VAL A 1047 -9.78 26.64 -15.02
CA VAL A 1047 -10.30 27.95 -15.42
C VAL A 1047 -9.21 28.59 -16.28
N PRO A 1048 -9.47 28.90 -17.57
CA PRO A 1048 -8.49 29.63 -18.36
C PRO A 1048 -8.36 31.05 -17.79
N SER A 1049 -7.15 31.43 -17.38
CA SER A 1049 -6.83 32.82 -17.09
C SER A 1049 -6.76 33.60 -18.40
N THR A 1050 -7.76 34.43 -18.69
CA THR A 1050 -7.64 35.48 -19.70
C THR A 1050 -7.48 36.81 -18.99
N ALA A 1051 -6.31 37.43 -19.15
CA ALA A 1051 -6.09 38.82 -18.82
C ALA A 1051 -5.80 39.60 -20.12
N ALA A 1052 -6.54 40.71 -20.25
CA ALA A 1052 -6.32 41.91 -21.07
C ALA A 1052 -6.72 41.91 -22.56
N SER A 1053 -7.81 42.62 -22.88
CA SER A 1053 -7.72 43.95 -23.55
C SER A 1053 -9.06 44.71 -23.55
N LYS A 1054 -8.98 46.03 -23.41
CA LYS A 1054 -10.05 47.03 -23.23
C LYS A 1054 -10.78 47.47 -24.52
N ALA A 1055 -12.04 47.89 -24.31
CA ALA A 1055 -12.79 49.02 -24.91
C ALA A 1055 -13.11 49.07 -26.42
N ALA A 1056 -14.41 49.17 -26.77
CA ALA A 1056 -15.11 50.43 -27.10
C ALA A 1056 -16.41 50.19 -27.91
N GLU A 1057 -17.49 50.83 -27.43
CA GLU A 1057 -18.54 51.56 -28.16
C GLU A 1057 -19.32 50.94 -29.35
N SER A 1058 -20.65 50.95 -29.17
CA SER A 1058 -21.78 50.89 -30.12
C SER A 1058 -21.71 51.96 -31.25
N PRO A 1059 -22.69 52.17 -32.17
CA PRO A 1059 -24.01 51.51 -32.33
C PRO A 1059 -24.53 51.29 -33.80
N GLU A 1060 -25.67 50.59 -33.89
CA GLU A 1060 -26.91 50.94 -34.64
C GLU A 1060 -27.16 50.76 -36.17
N ILE A 1061 -28.38 50.23 -36.44
CA ILE A 1061 -29.38 50.59 -37.49
C ILE A 1061 -29.13 50.01 -38.91
N ALA A 1062 -30.07 49.43 -39.69
CA ALA A 1062 -31.52 49.61 -39.89
C ALA A 1062 -32.12 48.39 -40.66
N THR A 1063 -33.31 47.85 -40.31
CA THR A 1063 -34.67 48.08 -40.92
C THR A 1063 -34.90 47.35 -42.28
N VAL A 1064 -36.07 46.87 -42.75
CA VAL A 1064 -37.54 47.10 -42.60
C VAL A 1064 -38.23 45.77 -43.05
N GLY A 1065 -39.22 45.13 -42.38
CA GLY A 1065 -40.67 45.44 -42.27
C GLY A 1065 -41.50 44.91 -43.47
N PRO A 1066 -42.85 44.74 -43.49
CA PRO A 1066 -43.91 44.85 -42.44
C PRO A 1066 -44.83 43.58 -42.33
N SER A 1067 -45.39 43.17 -41.17
CA SER A 1067 -46.53 43.68 -40.34
C SER A 1067 -47.95 43.22 -40.76
N ALA A 1068 -48.60 42.47 -39.85
CA ALA A 1068 -49.98 42.70 -39.41
C ALA A 1068 -50.12 42.40 -37.90
N ALA A 1069 -50.52 43.42 -37.15
CA ALA A 1069 -50.78 43.54 -35.70
C ALA A 1069 -52.19 42.98 -35.33
N SER A 1070 -52.65 42.80 -34.08
CA SER A 1070 -52.12 42.80 -32.71
C SER A 1070 -53.25 42.29 -31.79
N SER A 1071 -52.90 41.68 -30.65
CA SER A 1071 -53.36 42.12 -29.32
C SER A 1071 -52.61 41.32 -28.25
N SER A 1072 -52.09 42.05 -27.27
CA SER A 1072 -51.06 41.67 -26.32
C SER A 1072 -51.60 41.53 -24.90
N ALA A 1073 -51.14 40.50 -24.19
CA ALA A 1073 -51.06 40.46 -22.73
C ALA A 1073 -49.64 39.97 -22.35
N GLY A 1074 -48.97 40.70 -21.46
CA GLY A 1074 -47.52 40.73 -21.31
C GLY A 1074 -46.85 39.44 -20.82
N LEU A 1075 -45.70 39.13 -21.42
CA LEU A 1075 -44.74 38.15 -20.93
C LEU A 1075 -43.91 38.79 -19.81
N ALA A 1076 -44.00 38.23 -18.62
CA ALA A 1076 -43.07 38.47 -17.53
C ALA A 1076 -41.66 38.00 -17.92
N ALA A 1077 -40.63 38.65 -17.39
CA ALA A 1077 -39.24 38.21 -17.48
C ALA A 1077 -39.09 36.75 -17.02
N PRO A 1078 -38.18 35.95 -17.60
CA PRO A 1078 -37.95 34.58 -17.14
C PRO A 1078 -37.47 34.62 -15.70
N ALA A 1079 -38.27 34.07 -14.80
CA ALA A 1079 -37.91 33.88 -13.40
C ALA A 1079 -36.56 33.15 -13.30
N SER A 1080 -35.69 33.62 -12.40
CA SER A 1080 -34.49 32.89 -11.99
C SER A 1080 -34.89 31.44 -11.66
N GLN A 1081 -34.33 30.47 -12.38
CA GLN A 1081 -34.58 29.06 -12.07
C GLN A 1081 -34.09 28.75 -10.63
N PRO A 1082 -34.86 28.00 -9.83
CA PRO A 1082 -34.46 27.65 -8.46
C PRO A 1082 -33.12 26.88 -8.46
N GLU A 1083 -32.30 27.07 -7.41
CA GLU A 1083 -30.95 26.48 -7.25
C GLU A 1083 -30.93 24.93 -7.13
N GLY A 1084 -32.06 24.26 -7.25
CA GLY A 1084 -32.16 22.80 -7.31
C GLY A 1084 -33.58 22.31 -7.65
N HIS A 1085 -33.70 21.05 -8.08
CA HIS A 1085 -34.98 20.42 -8.41
C HIS A 1085 -34.97 18.90 -8.18
N LEU A 1086 -36.16 18.26 -8.21
CA LEU A 1086 -36.28 16.81 -8.40
C LEU A 1086 -36.27 16.47 -9.89
N PHE A 1087 -35.35 15.59 -10.29
CA PHE A 1087 -35.29 15.09 -11.66
C PHE A 1087 -36.30 13.96 -11.84
N LEU A 1088 -37.16 14.06 -12.86
CA LEU A 1088 -38.18 13.05 -13.16
C LEU A 1088 -37.68 12.16 -14.32
N SER A 1089 -37.31 10.91 -14.00
CA SER A 1089 -36.72 9.95 -14.94
C SER A 1089 -37.70 8.81 -15.25
N GLY A 1090 -37.93 8.52 -16.54
CA GLY A 1090 -38.83 7.46 -16.99
C GLY A 1090 -38.32 6.78 -18.27
N CYS A 1091 -38.59 5.49 -18.42
CA CYS A 1091 -38.32 4.73 -19.64
C CYS A 1091 -39.62 4.56 -20.44
N PHE A 1092 -39.59 4.87 -21.74
CA PHE A 1092 -40.76 4.91 -22.61
C PHE A 1092 -40.72 3.88 -23.75
N GLU A 1093 -39.75 2.96 -23.73
CA GLU A 1093 -39.76 1.80 -24.61
C GLU A 1093 -40.91 0.86 -24.22
N SER A 1094 -41.52 0.21 -25.22
CA SER A 1094 -42.85 -0.41 -25.11
C SER A 1094 -42.92 -1.46 -24.01
N ASP A 1095 -43.45 -1.08 -22.85
CA ASP A 1095 -43.98 -2.01 -21.87
C ASP A 1095 -45.27 -2.60 -22.47
N HIS A 1096 -45.40 -3.94 -22.50
CA HIS A 1096 -46.59 -4.60 -23.06
C HIS A 1096 -47.89 -4.23 -22.30
N ILE A 1097 -47.76 -3.56 -21.15
CA ILE A 1097 -48.84 -3.21 -20.23
C ILE A 1097 -49.32 -1.76 -20.41
N PHE A 1098 -48.43 -0.80 -20.73
CA PHE A 1098 -48.75 0.63 -20.82
C PHE A 1098 -48.09 1.32 -22.02
N THR A 1099 -48.82 2.23 -22.68
CA THR A 1099 -48.26 3.04 -23.77
C THR A 1099 -47.35 4.15 -23.24
N ALA A 1100 -46.38 4.59 -24.04
CA ALA A 1100 -45.54 5.74 -23.73
C ALA A 1100 -46.37 7.00 -23.38
N GLU A 1101 -47.54 7.17 -24.01
CA GLU A 1101 -48.47 8.27 -23.73
C GLU A 1101 -49.10 8.16 -22.34
N GLN A 1102 -49.46 6.95 -21.89
CA GLN A 1102 -49.96 6.71 -20.53
C GLN A 1102 -48.89 7.00 -19.48
N ILE A 1103 -47.65 6.52 -19.68
CA ILE A 1103 -46.52 6.77 -18.76
C ILE A 1103 -46.21 8.26 -18.69
N MET A 1104 -46.11 8.96 -19.83
CA MET A 1104 -45.91 10.41 -19.86
C MET A 1104 -47.06 11.18 -19.21
N GLY A 1105 -48.31 10.74 -19.41
CA GLY A 1105 -49.49 11.30 -18.77
C GLY A 1105 -49.40 11.21 -17.25
N TYR A 1106 -49.06 10.04 -16.73
CA TYR A 1106 -48.85 9.79 -15.31
C TYR A 1106 -47.71 10.66 -14.74
N MET A 1107 -46.55 10.69 -15.40
CA MET A 1107 -45.41 11.54 -15.00
C MET A 1107 -45.79 13.03 -14.94
N ARG A 1108 -46.58 13.52 -15.90
CA ARG A 1108 -47.07 14.92 -15.90
C ARG A 1108 -48.03 15.21 -14.75
N MET A 1109 -48.89 14.26 -14.38
CA MET A 1109 -49.78 14.39 -13.22
C MET A 1109 -48.99 14.45 -11.91
N VAL A 1110 -48.02 13.54 -11.73
CA VAL A 1110 -47.11 13.55 -10.57
C VAL A 1110 -46.34 14.87 -10.50
N ARG A 1111 -45.80 15.33 -11.63
CA ARG A 1111 -45.11 16.63 -11.75
C ARG A 1111 -46.01 17.79 -11.34
N ALA A 1112 -47.22 17.87 -11.89
CA ALA A 1112 -48.18 18.95 -11.61
C ALA A 1112 -48.53 19.01 -10.12
N ARG A 1113 -48.72 17.84 -9.48
CA ARG A 1113 -49.00 17.76 -8.04
C ARG A 1113 -47.79 18.15 -7.19
N LEU A 1114 -46.59 17.70 -7.53
CA LEU A 1114 -45.34 18.10 -6.84
C LEU A 1114 -45.13 19.63 -6.90
N VAL A 1115 -45.34 20.23 -8.07
CA VAL A 1115 -45.26 21.69 -8.24
C VAL A 1115 -46.34 22.40 -7.40
N ALA A 1116 -47.56 21.88 -7.36
CA ALA A 1116 -48.64 22.42 -6.51
C ALA A 1116 -48.32 22.31 -5.00
N ARG A 1117 -47.50 21.33 -4.60
CA ARG A 1117 -46.98 21.16 -3.22
C ARG A 1117 -45.72 22.00 -2.95
N GLY A 1118 -45.27 22.83 -3.90
CA GLY A 1118 -44.10 23.70 -3.75
C GLY A 1118 -42.75 23.00 -3.97
N VAL A 1119 -42.73 21.81 -4.57
CA VAL A 1119 -41.50 21.06 -4.87
C VAL A 1119 -41.02 21.39 -6.29
N PRO A 1120 -39.81 21.97 -6.48
CA PRO A 1120 -39.28 22.23 -7.81
C PRO A 1120 -39.00 20.92 -8.55
N THR A 1121 -39.44 20.79 -9.80
CA THR A 1121 -39.25 19.58 -10.62
C THR A 1121 -38.69 19.91 -11.99
N PHE A 1122 -37.89 18.99 -12.54
CA PHE A 1122 -37.38 19.05 -13.89
C PHE A 1122 -37.67 17.74 -14.60
N MET A 1123 -38.29 17.84 -15.78
CA MET A 1123 -38.61 16.72 -16.65
C MET A 1123 -38.16 17.12 -18.04
N VAL A 1124 -37.37 16.27 -18.71
CA VAL A 1124 -36.86 16.58 -20.04
C VAL A 1124 -37.99 16.54 -21.05
N GLU A 1125 -38.13 17.61 -21.83
CA GLU A 1125 -39.07 17.72 -22.94
C GLU A 1125 -38.28 17.87 -24.24
N ALA A 1126 -38.14 16.79 -25.02
CA ALA A 1126 -37.51 16.85 -26.35
C ALA A 1126 -38.56 16.67 -27.45
N ARG A 1127 -38.40 17.38 -28.58
CA ARG A 1127 -39.23 17.17 -29.77
C ARG A 1127 -38.73 15.95 -30.56
N PRO A 1128 -39.59 15.28 -31.35
CA PRO A 1128 -39.15 14.21 -32.25
C PRO A 1128 -37.94 14.66 -33.11
N GLY A 1129 -36.83 13.92 -33.03
CA GLY A 1129 -35.58 14.23 -33.73
C GLY A 1129 -34.53 15.03 -32.93
N GLN A 1130 -34.79 15.40 -31.67
CA GLN A 1130 -33.80 16.04 -30.78
C GLN A 1130 -33.18 15.02 -29.81
N SER A 1131 -31.91 15.20 -29.47
CA SER A 1131 -31.21 14.36 -28.50
C SER A 1131 -31.64 14.66 -27.06
N PHE A 1132 -31.95 13.62 -26.28
CA PHE A 1132 -32.25 13.70 -24.85
C PHE A 1132 -30.99 13.83 -23.98
N ALA A 1133 -29.80 13.60 -24.54
CA ALA A 1133 -28.56 13.49 -23.79
C ALA A 1133 -28.19 14.77 -23.00
N GLU A 1134 -28.12 15.90 -23.71
CA GLU A 1134 -27.66 17.16 -23.12
C GLU A 1134 -28.66 17.73 -22.10
N PRO A 1135 -29.99 17.77 -22.37
CA PRO A 1135 -30.96 18.20 -21.38
C PRO A 1135 -31.01 17.31 -20.13
N SER A 1136 -30.86 15.99 -20.26
CA SER A 1136 -30.87 15.06 -19.13
C SER A 1136 -29.65 15.28 -18.24
N ARG A 1137 -28.47 15.46 -18.85
CA ARG A 1137 -27.24 15.81 -18.13
C ARG A 1137 -27.35 17.15 -17.39
N GLN A 1138 -27.94 18.17 -18.03
CA GLN A 1138 -28.14 19.48 -17.39
C GLN A 1138 -29.12 19.41 -16.22
N GLY A 1139 -30.18 18.60 -16.34
CA GLY A 1139 -31.12 18.32 -15.25
C GLY A 1139 -30.43 17.64 -14.08
N LEU A 1140 -29.80 16.49 -14.33
CA LEU A 1140 -29.13 15.68 -13.31
C LEU A 1140 -28.04 16.45 -12.55
N LEU A 1141 -27.25 17.31 -13.23
CA LEU A 1141 -26.21 18.13 -12.59
C LEU A 1141 -26.74 19.12 -11.55
N ARG A 1142 -28.02 19.49 -11.62
CA ARG A 1142 -28.69 20.43 -10.69
C ARG A 1142 -29.75 19.74 -9.83
N ALA A 1143 -29.88 18.42 -9.93
CA ALA A 1143 -30.86 17.68 -9.16
C ALA A 1143 -30.45 17.61 -7.68
N LYS A 1144 -31.44 17.73 -6.79
CA LYS A 1144 -31.31 17.47 -5.34
C LYS A 1144 -31.86 16.09 -4.96
N GLY A 1145 -32.55 15.43 -5.88
CA GLY A 1145 -33.09 14.07 -5.78
C GLY A 1145 -33.67 13.64 -7.12
N MET A 1146 -33.94 12.35 -7.28
CA MET A 1146 -34.49 11.79 -8.51
C MET A 1146 -35.72 10.92 -8.23
N VAL A 1147 -36.78 11.14 -8.99
CA VAL A 1147 -37.97 10.29 -9.02
C VAL A 1147 -37.84 9.35 -10.21
N ALA A 1148 -37.79 8.05 -9.93
CA ALA A 1148 -37.61 7.00 -10.93
C ALA A 1148 -38.95 6.31 -11.21
N PHE A 1149 -39.50 6.50 -12.40
CA PHE A 1149 -40.75 5.90 -12.86
C PHE A 1149 -40.46 4.52 -13.46
N CYS A 1150 -40.50 3.49 -12.62
CA CYS A 1150 -39.93 2.18 -12.87
C CYS A 1150 -40.90 1.26 -13.62
N THR A 1151 -40.88 1.33 -14.95
CA THR A 1151 -41.50 0.34 -15.87
C THR A 1151 -40.66 -0.93 -15.97
N ALA A 1152 -41.13 -1.98 -16.67
CA ALA A 1152 -40.40 -3.24 -16.78
C ALA A 1152 -39.00 -3.08 -17.40
N GLU A 1153 -38.88 -2.15 -18.36
CA GLU A 1153 -37.64 -1.83 -19.09
C GLU A 1153 -36.84 -0.67 -18.46
N TYR A 1154 -37.20 -0.22 -17.26
CA TYR A 1154 -36.46 0.85 -16.59
C TYR A 1154 -35.07 0.39 -16.17
N GLY A 1155 -34.05 1.21 -16.43
CA GLY A 1155 -32.66 0.85 -16.20
C GLY A 1155 -32.06 -0.08 -17.27
N ALA A 1156 -32.68 -0.21 -18.44
CA ALA A 1156 -32.09 -0.93 -19.56
C ALA A 1156 -30.85 -0.18 -20.10
N TYR A 1157 -29.71 -0.88 -20.19
CA TYR A 1157 -28.51 -0.40 -20.86
C TYR A 1157 -28.64 -0.56 -22.38
N THR A 1158 -28.78 0.55 -23.10
CA THR A 1158 -28.95 0.59 -24.57
C THR A 1158 -27.64 0.94 -25.31
N GLY A 1159 -26.59 1.31 -24.58
CA GLY A 1159 -25.27 1.65 -25.14
C GLY A 1159 -25.13 3.07 -25.69
N VAL A 1160 -26.20 3.88 -25.67
CA VAL A 1160 -26.20 5.25 -26.20
C VAL A 1160 -25.73 6.32 -25.19
N GLY A 1161 -25.38 5.91 -23.96
CA GLY A 1161 -24.73 6.77 -22.96
C GLY A 1161 -25.65 7.67 -22.13
N TYR A 1162 -26.95 7.73 -22.46
CA TYR A 1162 -27.92 8.65 -21.84
C TYR A 1162 -29.33 8.04 -21.73
N ASP A 1163 -29.40 6.76 -21.44
CA ASP A 1163 -30.63 6.02 -21.12
C ASP A 1163 -30.89 6.04 -19.59
N THR A 1164 -32.03 5.51 -19.17
CA THR A 1164 -32.38 5.43 -17.73
C THR A 1164 -31.37 4.63 -16.92
N PHE A 1165 -30.58 3.74 -17.54
CA PHE A 1165 -29.45 3.07 -16.89
C PHE A 1165 -28.37 4.07 -16.45
N HIS A 1166 -27.96 4.99 -17.34
CA HIS A 1166 -26.97 6.02 -17.02
C HIS A 1166 -27.52 7.12 -16.11
N GLU A 1167 -28.81 7.45 -16.20
CA GLU A 1167 -29.45 8.36 -15.25
C GLU A 1167 -29.44 7.78 -13.83
N LEU A 1168 -29.75 6.48 -13.71
CA LEU A 1168 -29.74 5.76 -12.43
C LEU A 1168 -28.32 5.54 -11.90
N GLU A 1169 -27.35 5.25 -12.78
CA GLU A 1169 -25.91 5.18 -12.47
C GLU A 1169 -25.44 6.52 -11.87
N PHE A 1170 -25.72 7.62 -12.57
CA PHE A 1170 -25.35 8.96 -12.12
C PHE A 1170 -25.98 9.28 -10.77
N ALA A 1171 -27.28 9.04 -10.59
CA ALA A 1171 -27.97 9.34 -9.35
C ALA A 1171 -27.43 8.51 -8.17
N HIS A 1172 -27.09 7.24 -8.39
CA HIS A 1172 -26.45 6.40 -7.38
C HIS A 1172 -25.04 6.91 -7.04
N ASP A 1173 -24.21 7.17 -8.04
CA ASP A 1173 -22.80 7.54 -7.85
C ASP A 1173 -22.63 8.92 -7.21
N THR A 1174 -23.55 9.84 -7.52
CA THR A 1174 -23.63 11.16 -6.88
C THR A 1174 -24.40 11.17 -5.56
N ARG A 1175 -24.88 10.01 -5.10
CA ARG A 1175 -25.67 9.83 -3.88
C ARG A 1175 -26.94 10.70 -3.84
N LEU A 1176 -27.58 10.90 -4.99
CA LEU A 1176 -28.88 11.58 -5.06
C LEU A 1176 -29.94 10.74 -4.34
N PRO A 1177 -30.75 11.35 -3.45
CA PRO A 1177 -31.97 10.77 -2.93
C PRO A 1177 -32.87 10.20 -4.03
N LEU A 1178 -33.09 8.88 -4.01
CA LEU A 1178 -33.92 8.15 -4.97
C LEU A 1178 -35.33 7.90 -4.42
N PHE A 1179 -36.34 8.26 -5.23
CA PHE A 1179 -37.77 8.03 -4.98
C PHE A 1179 -38.33 7.10 -6.07
N PRO A 1180 -38.11 5.77 -5.98
CA PRO A 1180 -38.68 4.82 -6.92
C PRO A 1180 -40.22 4.74 -6.84
N ILE A 1181 -40.88 4.88 -7.98
CA ILE A 1181 -42.29 4.53 -8.18
C ILE A 1181 -42.34 3.26 -9.02
N ARG A 1182 -42.82 2.15 -8.45
CA ARG A 1182 -43.01 0.89 -9.17
C ARG A 1182 -44.24 0.95 -10.07
N LEU A 1183 -44.00 0.80 -11.36
CA LEU A 1183 -45.02 0.74 -12.41
C LEU A 1183 -45.06 -0.63 -13.13
N CYS A 1184 -44.32 -1.62 -12.62
CA CYS A 1184 -44.18 -2.95 -13.21
C CYS A 1184 -44.34 -4.08 -12.20
N GLU A 1185 -44.66 -5.29 -12.68
CA GLU A 1185 -44.88 -6.46 -11.83
C GLU A 1185 -43.58 -7.02 -11.23
N ALA A 1186 -42.45 -7.02 -11.96
CA ALA A 1186 -41.17 -7.48 -11.43
C ALA A 1186 -40.48 -6.36 -10.63
N TRP A 1187 -40.04 -6.66 -9.38
CA TRP A 1187 -39.34 -5.67 -8.54
C TRP A 1187 -38.01 -6.19 -7.96
N PRO A 1188 -36.91 -5.39 -8.04
CA PRO A 1188 -36.77 -4.19 -8.87
C PRO A 1188 -36.89 -4.51 -10.38
N PRO A 1189 -37.06 -3.50 -11.25
CA PRO A 1189 -37.22 -3.75 -12.69
C PRO A 1189 -36.09 -4.61 -13.24
N ALA A 1190 -36.45 -5.57 -14.09
CA ALA A 1190 -35.53 -6.52 -14.71
C ALA A 1190 -35.69 -6.40 -16.24
N PRO A 1191 -35.06 -5.38 -16.85
CA PRO A 1191 -35.17 -5.14 -18.30
C PRO A 1191 -34.76 -6.36 -19.11
N THR A 1192 -35.53 -6.66 -20.16
CA THR A 1192 -35.41 -7.91 -20.94
C THR A 1192 -34.08 -7.93 -21.70
N ASP A 1193 -33.41 -9.09 -21.72
CA ASP A 1193 -32.08 -9.29 -22.34
C ASP A 1193 -31.01 -8.27 -21.88
N ASN A 1194 -31.18 -7.69 -20.69
CA ASN A 1194 -30.33 -6.66 -20.14
C ASN A 1194 -29.81 -7.02 -18.73
N GLU A 1195 -28.89 -7.99 -18.67
CA GLU A 1195 -28.30 -8.46 -17.41
C GLU A 1195 -27.65 -7.31 -16.61
N ARG A 1196 -27.01 -6.37 -17.31
CA ARG A 1196 -26.34 -5.22 -16.69
C ARG A 1196 -27.33 -4.30 -15.97
N GLY A 1197 -28.43 -3.94 -16.63
CA GLY A 1197 -29.53 -3.17 -16.04
C GLY A 1197 -30.20 -3.89 -14.88
N THR A 1198 -30.43 -5.21 -15.04
CA THR A 1198 -30.99 -6.05 -13.97
C THR A 1198 -30.11 -6.06 -12.72
N TRP A 1199 -28.78 -6.16 -12.87
CA TRP A 1199 -27.85 -6.11 -11.74
C TRP A 1199 -27.78 -4.73 -11.09
N GLN A 1200 -27.74 -3.66 -11.87
CA GLN A 1200 -27.77 -2.28 -11.37
C GLN A 1200 -29.04 -2.02 -10.56
N ASN A 1201 -30.22 -2.32 -11.13
CA ASN A 1201 -31.49 -2.12 -10.46
C ASN A 1201 -31.60 -2.89 -9.13
N LYS A 1202 -31.11 -4.14 -9.08
CA LYS A 1202 -31.01 -4.95 -7.85
C LYS A 1202 -30.12 -4.35 -6.77
N PHE A 1203 -29.15 -3.54 -7.17
CA PHE A 1203 -28.22 -2.88 -6.26
C PHE A 1203 -28.74 -1.52 -5.83
N VAL A 1204 -29.08 -0.65 -6.80
CA VAL A 1204 -29.44 0.75 -6.59
C VAL A 1204 -30.78 0.92 -5.88
N PHE A 1205 -31.81 0.15 -6.22
CA PHE A 1205 -33.12 0.32 -5.59
C PHE A 1205 -33.22 -0.24 -4.16
N LYS A 1206 -32.19 -0.95 -3.66
CA LYS A 1206 -32.12 -1.33 -2.23
C LYS A 1206 -31.92 -0.13 -1.31
N THR A 1207 -31.35 0.96 -1.82
CA THR A 1207 -31.08 2.19 -1.07
C THR A 1207 -32.09 3.30 -1.34
N GLY A 1208 -33.18 3.00 -2.08
CA GLY A 1208 -34.26 3.95 -2.31
C GLY A 1208 -34.87 4.41 -1.00
N LEU A 1209 -34.95 5.74 -0.80
CA LEU A 1209 -35.39 6.33 0.48
C LEU A 1209 -36.88 6.13 0.71
N VAL A 1210 -37.67 6.09 -0.37
CA VAL A 1210 -39.12 5.92 -0.36
C VAL A 1210 -39.53 5.11 -1.58
N TYR A 1211 -40.06 3.92 -1.34
CA TYR A 1211 -40.61 3.05 -2.37
C TYR A 1211 -42.12 3.23 -2.43
N ILE A 1212 -42.63 3.61 -3.61
CA ILE A 1212 -44.05 3.85 -3.86
C ILE A 1212 -44.53 2.80 -4.87
N ASP A 1213 -45.58 2.07 -4.52
CA ASP A 1213 -46.17 1.06 -5.39
C ASP A 1213 -47.43 1.62 -6.05
N ASP A 1214 -47.38 1.86 -7.37
CA ASP A 1214 -48.52 2.30 -8.18
C ASP A 1214 -48.52 1.59 -9.53
N GLN A 1215 -48.43 0.26 -9.50
CA GLN A 1215 -48.39 -0.61 -10.69
C GLN A 1215 -49.54 -0.39 -11.69
N ARG A 1216 -50.65 0.25 -11.27
CA ARG A 1216 -51.80 0.54 -12.14
C ARG A 1216 -51.83 1.98 -12.68
N MET A 1217 -50.90 2.84 -12.26
CA MET A 1217 -50.88 4.27 -12.58
C MET A 1217 -52.20 5.00 -12.22
N GLU A 1218 -52.89 4.55 -11.17
CA GLU A 1218 -54.21 5.07 -10.78
C GLU A 1218 -54.12 6.14 -9.68
N ASN A 1219 -52.97 6.26 -8.99
CA ASN A 1219 -52.81 7.10 -7.80
C ASN A 1219 -51.65 8.11 -7.90
N ALA A 1220 -51.55 8.82 -9.03
CA ALA A 1220 -50.51 9.82 -9.27
C ALA A 1220 -50.44 10.91 -8.17
N GLU A 1221 -51.60 11.36 -7.66
CA GLU A 1221 -51.66 12.37 -6.61
C GLU A 1221 -51.11 11.85 -5.27
N GLY A 1222 -51.49 10.63 -4.88
CA GLY A 1222 -50.99 9.99 -3.66
C GLY A 1222 -49.50 9.64 -3.74
N ALA A 1223 -48.99 9.28 -4.91
CA ALA A 1223 -47.56 9.09 -5.14
C ALA A 1223 -46.80 10.42 -4.99
N ALA A 1224 -47.28 11.49 -5.60
CA ALA A 1224 -46.69 12.82 -5.50
C ALA A 1224 -46.71 13.37 -4.05
N ASP A 1225 -47.81 13.17 -3.32
CA ASP A 1225 -47.93 13.62 -1.92
C ASP A 1225 -46.94 12.89 -1.00
N GLN A 1226 -46.74 11.58 -1.17
CA GLN A 1226 -45.73 10.82 -0.42
C GLN A 1226 -44.30 11.27 -0.73
N ILE A 1227 -44.00 11.60 -1.98
CA ILE A 1227 -42.70 12.17 -2.37
C ILE A 1227 -42.52 13.54 -1.72
N ALA A 1228 -43.52 14.43 -1.81
CA ALA A 1228 -43.46 15.77 -1.23
C ALA A 1228 -43.22 15.73 0.29
N ASP A 1229 -43.95 14.88 1.02
CA ASP A 1229 -43.77 14.73 2.47
C ASP A 1229 -42.38 14.21 2.84
N SER A 1230 -41.82 13.35 2.01
CA SER A 1230 -40.48 12.79 2.21
C SER A 1230 -39.39 13.81 1.89
N VAL A 1231 -39.58 14.61 0.84
CA VAL A 1231 -38.73 15.74 0.47
C VAL A 1231 -38.70 16.78 1.60
N SER A 1232 -39.86 17.12 2.17
CA SER A 1232 -39.95 18.02 3.33
C SER A 1232 -39.24 17.44 4.56
N ARG A 1233 -39.40 16.13 4.84
CA ARG A 1233 -38.73 15.46 5.97
C ARG A 1233 -37.21 15.43 5.82
N LEU A 1234 -36.72 15.29 4.59
CA LEU A 1234 -35.30 15.26 4.26
C LEU A 1234 -34.66 16.65 4.21
N GLY A 1235 -35.46 17.73 4.26
CA GLY A 1235 -34.96 19.10 4.14
C GLY A 1235 -34.31 19.37 2.78
N LEU A 1236 -34.77 18.69 1.71
CA LEU A 1236 -34.10 18.72 0.41
C LEU A 1236 -34.07 20.09 -0.29
N PHE A 1237 -35.02 20.96 0.06
CA PHE A 1237 -35.16 22.32 -0.47
C PHE A 1237 -35.35 23.38 0.62
N SER A 1238 -34.96 23.08 1.87
CA SER A 1238 -34.93 24.07 2.94
C SER A 1238 -33.56 24.74 2.95
N ASP A 1239 -33.53 26.06 2.74
CA ASP A 1239 -32.34 26.90 2.83
C ASP A 1239 -31.72 26.91 4.23
#